data_AF-A0A7Y5Q8F5-F1
#
_entry.id   AF-A0A7Y5Q8F5-F1
#
_cell.length_a   1.000
_cell.length_b   1.000
_cell.length_c   1.000
_cell.angle_alpha   90.00
_cell.angle_beta   90.00
_cell.angle_gamma   90.00
#
_symmetry.space_group_name_H-M   'P 1'
#
loop_
_entity.id
_entity.type
_entity.pdbx_description
1 polymer ?
#
loop_
_entity_poly.entity_id
_entity_poly.type
_entity_poly.pdbx_seq_one_letter_code
_entity_poly.pdbx_strand_id
1 'polypeptide(L)'
;GRECGGHIGPRSSFVLWDQAVATLLEQLGDGSGDGYHVLFAGGIHDARSAAAVSALAAPLVARGVKVGVLIGTAYLFTLEAVSAGAIVPGFQGEAIECATTTVIETSPGHAIRVAPTPAVDEFRARRRELEAAGLTPREVASELERLNLGRLRIASKGLTRGDGAELMALSDDEQHRRGLYMVGQVAAMRGEAVTIRELHCGIAAAATVLPADRSEPVALVDPKRTAIAVIGMSALLPGASDVEQYWENILNGVDSVTEVPTERWDPAVYFDPDSQRKGGDRTYSKWGGFLAPIIFDPLAYGIPPRSLRTIEPVHLLALEAVGQALADAGYAERPFNRERTAVVFGAGGGSSDLSNAFGFRGMMSHFVSQRPDLPPADELLERLGDVLPEWCEDTFPGVLINVIAGRVANRFNFGGANFTVDAACASSLAAVDAAVKELRLGHCDVAVVGGADTTQDIFSYLLFANSHVLSPRGRCRPFDEGADGIAISEGVAAVVLKRVEDAERDGDRIYAIIRGIAASSDGRALGLTAPNYEGQRRAVEQAYLRAEVSPQTVELVEAHGTGTAVGDRTEVEALASVYAAAGAATGQVAIGSVKSNIGHTKCAAGLASLVKTARALHDRVLPPTLQIERVNRKAGFGSNPFYPNTEARPWLHALANEPRRAAVSAFGFGGTNFHCVLEEYDRDYLPRPAALKTRSSELLVWQAADRATLRGELTAL
;
A
#
# COMPACT_ATOMS: atom_id res chain seq x y z
N GLY A 1 -16.61 11.80 -15.06
CA GLY A 1 -17.67 12.83 -15.18
C GLY A 1 -18.46 12.94 -13.88
N ARG A 2 -19.16 14.06 -13.65
CA ARG A 2 -20.19 14.17 -12.61
C ARG A 2 -21.51 13.54 -13.11
N GLU A 3 -22.45 13.26 -12.20
CA GLU A 3 -23.66 12.48 -12.50
C GLU A 3 -24.69 13.24 -13.35
N CYS A 4 -25.21 12.65 -14.43
CA CYS A 4 -26.09 13.32 -15.40
C CYS A 4 -27.24 12.40 -15.83
N GLY A 5 -28.46 12.63 -15.33
CA GLY A 5 -29.62 11.83 -15.73
C GLY A 5 -30.86 12.23 -14.94
N GLY A 6 -32.05 11.93 -15.48
CA GLY A 6 -33.32 12.13 -14.79
C GLY A 6 -33.53 11.15 -13.62
N HIS A 7 -33.00 9.93 -13.74
CA HIS A 7 -33.19 8.81 -12.81
C HIS A 7 -31.83 8.15 -12.46
N ILE A 8 -30.96 8.88 -11.77
CA ILE A 8 -29.58 8.48 -11.39
C ILE A 8 -28.62 8.49 -12.60
N GLY A 9 -27.36 8.93 -12.38
CA GLY A 9 -26.44 9.36 -13.45
C GLY A 9 -25.55 8.27 -14.08
N PRO A 10 -24.67 8.63 -15.05
CA PRO A 10 -23.99 7.68 -15.91
C PRO A 10 -22.84 6.93 -15.24
N ARG A 11 -22.46 7.23 -13.99
CA ARG A 11 -21.41 6.44 -13.32
C ARG A 11 -21.85 4.99 -13.09
N SER A 12 -23.13 4.74 -12.85
CA SER A 12 -23.71 3.39 -12.88
C SER A 12 -24.01 2.93 -14.31
N SER A 13 -24.47 3.83 -15.19
CA SER A 13 -24.74 3.47 -16.59
C SER A 13 -23.50 2.99 -17.34
N PHE A 14 -22.31 3.56 -17.11
CA PHE A 14 -21.07 3.12 -17.75
C PHE A 14 -20.73 1.66 -17.39
N VAL A 15 -20.92 1.24 -16.13
CA VAL A 15 -20.70 -0.16 -15.71
C VAL A 15 -21.73 -1.09 -16.35
N LEU A 16 -23.01 -0.69 -16.37
CA LEU A 16 -24.07 -1.45 -17.04
C LEU A 16 -23.87 -1.55 -18.56
N TRP A 17 -23.36 -0.48 -19.19
CA TRP A 17 -23.06 -0.45 -20.61
C TRP A 17 -21.82 -1.27 -20.96
N ASP A 18 -20.78 -1.24 -20.14
CA ASP A 18 -19.59 -2.10 -20.30
C ASP A 18 -19.98 -3.58 -20.25
N GLN A 19 -20.79 -3.97 -19.27
CA GLN A 19 -21.38 -5.31 -19.20
C GLN A 19 -22.25 -5.64 -20.42
N ALA A 20 -23.13 -4.72 -20.85
CA ALA A 20 -23.96 -4.93 -22.03
C ALA A 20 -23.14 -5.02 -23.34
N VAL A 21 -22.06 -4.25 -23.45
CA VAL A 21 -21.08 -4.32 -24.55
C VAL A 21 -20.39 -5.69 -24.55
N ALA A 22 -19.91 -6.15 -23.40
CA ALA A 22 -19.30 -7.47 -23.27
C ALA A 22 -20.27 -8.60 -23.68
N THR A 23 -21.53 -8.57 -23.20
CA THR A 23 -22.55 -9.54 -23.61
C THR A 23 -22.86 -9.46 -25.11
N LEU A 24 -22.96 -8.26 -25.70
CA LEU A 24 -23.17 -8.11 -27.14
C LEU A 24 -22.00 -8.69 -27.95
N LEU A 25 -20.76 -8.48 -27.51
CA LEU A 25 -19.56 -9.05 -28.15
C LEU A 25 -19.53 -10.58 -28.05
N GLU A 26 -19.89 -11.14 -26.88
CA GLU A 26 -20.01 -12.58 -26.67
C GLU A 26 -21.05 -13.20 -27.61
N GLN A 27 -22.23 -12.59 -27.73
CA GLN A 27 -23.29 -13.08 -28.62
C GLN A 27 -22.99 -12.88 -30.12
N LEU A 28 -22.17 -11.88 -30.48
CA LEU A 28 -21.67 -11.71 -31.84
C LEU A 28 -20.57 -12.74 -32.19
N GLY A 29 -19.80 -13.20 -31.21
CA GLY A 29 -18.71 -14.15 -31.40
C GLY A 29 -17.70 -13.63 -32.44
N ASP A 30 -17.46 -14.43 -33.49
CA ASP A 30 -16.65 -14.02 -34.64
C ASP A 30 -17.45 -13.56 -35.87
N GLY A 31 -18.75 -13.32 -35.70
CA GLY A 31 -19.62 -12.76 -36.75
C GLY A 31 -19.40 -11.27 -37.01
N SER A 32 -19.91 -10.80 -38.16
CA SER A 32 -20.03 -9.36 -38.43
C SER A 32 -21.24 -8.76 -37.71
N GLY A 33 -21.03 -7.57 -37.16
CA GLY A 33 -22.01 -6.70 -36.54
C GLY A 33 -22.66 -5.67 -37.49
N ASP A 34 -22.37 -5.68 -38.80
CA ASP A 34 -22.79 -4.62 -39.77
C ASP A 34 -24.31 -4.35 -39.83
N GLY A 35 -25.12 -5.35 -39.43
CA GLY A 35 -26.58 -5.27 -39.34
C GLY A 35 -27.12 -4.65 -38.05
N TYR A 36 -26.28 -4.43 -37.03
CA TYR A 36 -26.70 -3.98 -35.70
C TYR A 36 -26.43 -2.49 -35.48
N HIS A 37 -27.39 -1.83 -34.81
CA HIS A 37 -27.34 -0.44 -34.44
C HIS A 37 -27.53 -0.33 -32.91
N VAL A 38 -26.54 0.23 -32.19
CA VAL A 38 -26.57 0.38 -30.72
C VAL A 38 -26.58 1.86 -30.38
N LEU A 39 -27.59 2.30 -29.63
CA LEU A 39 -27.70 3.68 -29.15
C LEU A 39 -27.50 3.74 -27.63
N PHE A 40 -26.45 4.44 -27.20
CA PHE A 40 -26.18 4.68 -25.79
C PHE A 40 -27.03 5.86 -25.33
N ALA A 41 -27.86 5.66 -24.30
CA ALA A 41 -28.85 6.62 -23.84
C ALA A 41 -28.73 6.90 -22.34
N GLY A 42 -28.42 8.15 -21.99
CA GLY A 42 -28.38 8.62 -20.61
C GLY A 42 -27.14 9.49 -20.31
N GLY A 43 -27.34 10.77 -20.03
CA GLY A 43 -26.26 11.61 -19.47
C GLY A 43 -25.12 11.99 -20.40
N ILE A 44 -25.23 11.76 -21.71
CA ILE A 44 -24.24 12.15 -22.71
C ILE A 44 -24.60 13.56 -23.21
N HIS A 45 -23.82 14.57 -22.83
CA HIS A 45 -24.20 15.98 -22.98
C HIS A 45 -23.01 16.94 -23.20
N ASP A 46 -21.79 16.40 -23.18
CA ASP A 46 -20.54 17.10 -23.42
C ASP A 46 -19.54 16.19 -24.15
N ALA A 47 -18.44 16.76 -24.64
CA ALA A 47 -17.40 16.02 -25.35
C ALA A 47 -16.78 14.90 -24.52
N ARG A 48 -16.67 15.05 -23.19
CA ARG A 48 -16.02 14.07 -22.31
C ARG A 48 -16.90 12.84 -22.08
N SER A 49 -18.21 13.02 -21.90
CA SER A 49 -19.18 11.92 -21.78
C SER A 49 -19.33 11.17 -23.11
N ALA A 50 -19.31 11.86 -24.25
CA ALA A 50 -19.29 11.21 -25.56
C ALA A 50 -17.98 10.44 -25.83
N ALA A 51 -16.81 10.99 -25.50
CA ALA A 51 -15.54 10.28 -25.66
C ALA A 51 -15.46 9.00 -24.81
N ALA A 52 -16.03 9.00 -23.60
CA ALA A 52 -16.13 7.80 -22.77
C ALA A 52 -17.00 6.70 -23.41
N VAL A 53 -18.11 7.08 -24.07
CA VAL A 53 -18.92 6.13 -24.84
C VAL A 53 -18.17 5.61 -26.07
N SER A 54 -17.46 6.48 -26.80
CA SER A 54 -16.64 6.05 -27.93
C SER A 54 -15.57 5.03 -27.54
N ALA A 55 -14.95 5.18 -26.37
CA ALA A 55 -13.98 4.21 -25.85
C ALA A 55 -14.63 2.85 -25.52
N LEU A 56 -15.74 2.86 -24.77
CA LEU A 56 -16.49 1.65 -24.41
C LEU A 56 -17.03 0.91 -25.64
N ALA A 57 -17.51 1.65 -26.64
CA ALA A 57 -18.14 1.07 -27.82
C ALA A 57 -17.15 0.68 -28.93
N ALA A 58 -15.87 1.03 -28.80
CA ALA A 58 -14.84 0.74 -29.81
C ALA A 58 -14.76 -0.74 -30.23
N PRO A 59 -14.88 -1.75 -29.34
CA PRO A 59 -14.87 -3.15 -29.75
C PRO A 59 -16.09 -3.54 -30.60
N LEU A 60 -17.28 -2.95 -30.34
CA LEU A 60 -18.47 -3.18 -31.17
C LEU A 60 -18.29 -2.57 -32.56
N VAL A 61 -17.75 -1.36 -32.64
CA VAL A 61 -17.44 -0.68 -33.91
C VAL A 61 -16.39 -1.48 -34.71
N ALA A 62 -15.40 -2.06 -34.05
CA ALA A 62 -14.40 -2.94 -34.70
C ALA A 62 -15.03 -4.23 -35.27
N ARG A 63 -16.19 -4.66 -34.77
CA ARG A 63 -17.02 -5.75 -35.34
C ARG A 63 -18.01 -5.25 -36.41
N GLY A 64 -18.06 -3.96 -36.75
CA GLY A 64 -18.98 -3.38 -37.75
C GLY A 64 -20.29 -2.82 -37.18
N VAL A 65 -20.53 -2.93 -35.87
CA VAL A 65 -21.75 -2.41 -35.23
C VAL A 65 -21.80 -0.88 -35.32
N LYS A 66 -22.93 -0.33 -35.76
CA LYS A 66 -23.11 1.13 -35.84
C LYS A 66 -23.53 1.69 -34.49
N VAL A 67 -22.73 2.60 -33.96
CA VAL A 67 -22.92 3.17 -32.62
C VAL A 67 -23.39 4.62 -32.71
N GLY A 68 -24.37 4.98 -31.87
CA GLY A 68 -24.87 6.35 -31.71
C GLY A 68 -25.06 6.73 -30.25
N VAL A 69 -25.22 8.03 -30.00
CA VAL A 69 -25.48 8.58 -28.66
C VAL A 69 -26.79 9.36 -28.62
N LEU A 70 -27.59 9.15 -27.57
CA LEU A 70 -28.82 9.89 -27.32
C LEU A 70 -28.58 10.96 -26.25
N ILE A 71 -28.58 12.22 -26.69
CA ILE A 71 -28.16 13.38 -25.89
C ILE A 71 -29.18 13.78 -24.79
N GLY A 72 -30.44 13.35 -24.93
CA GLY A 72 -31.45 13.43 -23.87
C GLY A 72 -31.70 14.85 -23.33
N THR A 73 -31.59 15.00 -22.00
CA THR A 73 -31.95 16.23 -21.28
C THR A 73 -31.20 17.49 -21.75
N ALA A 74 -30.05 17.37 -22.42
CA ALA A 74 -29.35 18.54 -22.96
C ALA A 74 -30.10 19.24 -24.11
N TYR A 75 -31.09 18.59 -24.75
CA TYR A 75 -31.97 19.25 -25.71
C TYR A 75 -32.80 20.39 -25.10
N LEU A 76 -32.95 20.47 -23.78
CA LEU A 76 -33.62 21.60 -23.11
C LEU A 76 -32.85 22.93 -23.29
N PHE A 77 -31.57 22.87 -23.66
CA PHE A 77 -30.70 24.01 -23.92
C PHE A 77 -30.69 24.41 -25.41
N THR A 78 -31.55 23.82 -26.24
CA THR A 78 -31.59 24.17 -27.66
C THR A 78 -32.63 25.25 -27.96
N LEU A 79 -32.27 26.19 -28.84
CA LEU A 79 -33.19 27.23 -29.33
C LEU A 79 -34.43 26.60 -30.00
N GLU A 80 -34.24 25.47 -30.67
CA GLU A 80 -35.29 24.67 -31.30
C GLU A 80 -36.27 24.06 -30.29
N ALA A 81 -35.87 23.79 -29.05
CA ALA A 81 -36.78 23.29 -28.02
C ALA A 81 -37.82 24.36 -27.61
N VAL A 82 -37.44 25.64 -27.65
CA VAL A 82 -38.36 26.76 -27.43
C VAL A 82 -39.17 27.07 -28.69
N SER A 83 -38.54 27.18 -29.86
CA SER A 83 -39.24 27.56 -31.09
C SER A 83 -40.23 26.50 -31.61
N ALA A 84 -39.99 25.21 -31.34
CA ALA A 84 -40.95 24.13 -31.59
C ALA A 84 -42.03 24.00 -30.49
N GLY A 85 -42.01 24.85 -29.45
CA GLY A 85 -42.93 24.79 -28.32
C GLY A 85 -42.78 23.53 -27.46
N ALA A 86 -41.62 22.86 -27.48
CA ALA A 86 -41.34 21.70 -26.63
C ALA A 86 -41.21 22.14 -25.16
N ILE A 87 -40.63 23.31 -24.92
CA ILE A 87 -40.64 24.04 -23.65
C ILE A 87 -40.94 25.54 -23.89
N VAL A 88 -41.40 26.26 -22.88
CA VAL A 88 -41.56 27.73 -22.92
C VAL A 88 -40.26 28.45 -22.53
N PRO A 89 -40.05 29.73 -22.94
CA PRO A 89 -38.81 30.47 -22.65
C PRO A 89 -38.42 30.48 -21.17
N GLY A 90 -39.37 30.69 -20.25
CA GLY A 90 -39.11 30.68 -18.80
C GLY A 90 -38.59 29.34 -18.26
N PHE A 91 -38.89 28.21 -18.93
CA PHE A 91 -38.28 26.92 -18.58
C PHE A 91 -36.82 26.83 -19.00
N GLN A 92 -36.49 27.36 -20.18
CA GLN A 92 -35.10 27.41 -20.65
C GLN A 92 -34.27 28.40 -19.82
N GLY A 93 -34.84 29.54 -19.42
CA GLY A 93 -34.21 30.48 -18.48
C GLY A 93 -33.83 29.81 -17.16
N GLU A 94 -34.81 29.19 -16.48
CA GLU A 94 -34.54 28.43 -15.24
C GLU A 94 -33.45 27.37 -15.46
N ALA A 95 -33.48 26.63 -16.57
CA ALA A 95 -32.50 25.59 -16.85
C ALA A 95 -31.08 26.14 -17.04
N ILE A 96 -30.93 27.36 -17.59
CA ILE A 96 -29.66 28.05 -17.83
C ILE A 96 -29.11 28.68 -16.54
N GLU A 97 -29.96 29.25 -15.70
CA GLU A 97 -29.57 29.91 -14.44
C GLU A 97 -29.33 28.89 -13.30
N CYS A 98 -29.82 27.66 -13.43
CA CYS A 98 -29.80 26.60 -12.43
C CYS A 98 -28.39 26.00 -12.18
N ALA A 99 -27.58 26.70 -11.37
CA ALA A 99 -26.23 26.28 -10.98
C ALA A 99 -26.14 24.99 -10.12
N THR A 100 -27.25 24.53 -9.52
CA THR A 100 -27.30 23.28 -8.73
C THR A 100 -28.62 22.55 -8.94
N THR A 101 -28.65 21.22 -8.84
CA THR A 101 -29.91 20.46 -8.85
C THR A 101 -30.05 19.60 -7.60
N THR A 102 -31.29 19.19 -7.33
CA THR A 102 -31.62 18.36 -6.19
C THR A 102 -32.48 17.17 -6.61
N VAL A 103 -32.59 16.17 -5.74
CA VAL A 103 -33.34 14.94 -5.98
C VAL A 103 -34.53 14.90 -5.02
N ILE A 104 -35.70 14.58 -5.55
CA ILE A 104 -36.92 14.23 -4.79
C ILE A 104 -37.41 12.86 -5.28
N GLU A 105 -38.15 12.12 -4.45
CA GLU A 105 -38.07 10.64 -4.53
C GLU A 105 -39.40 9.87 -4.50
N THR A 106 -40.48 10.42 -3.94
CA THR A 106 -41.74 9.70 -3.61
C THR A 106 -41.51 8.40 -2.82
N SER A 107 -41.17 7.29 -3.49
CA SER A 107 -40.82 5.95 -2.96
C SER A 107 -39.40 5.48 -3.35
N PRO A 108 -38.81 4.48 -2.65
CA PRO A 108 -37.53 3.87 -3.04
C PRO A 108 -37.47 3.50 -4.53
N GLY A 109 -36.44 3.99 -5.23
CA GLY A 109 -36.25 3.79 -6.67
C GLY A 109 -37.01 4.75 -7.59
N HIS A 110 -37.90 5.61 -7.08
CA HIS A 110 -38.66 6.60 -7.88
C HIS A 110 -38.06 8.02 -7.80
N ALA A 111 -36.73 8.12 -7.90
CA ALA A 111 -36.02 9.40 -7.80
C ALA A 111 -36.10 10.23 -9.10
N ILE A 112 -36.42 11.52 -8.98
CA ILE A 112 -36.36 12.52 -10.05
C ILE A 112 -35.45 13.69 -9.68
N ARG A 113 -34.65 14.16 -10.64
CA ARG A 113 -33.71 15.29 -10.49
C ARG A 113 -34.27 16.58 -11.06
N VAL A 114 -34.34 17.62 -10.24
CA VAL A 114 -35.04 18.88 -10.52
C VAL A 114 -34.24 20.12 -10.10
N ALA A 115 -34.56 21.27 -10.69
CA ALA A 115 -34.06 22.57 -10.21
C ALA A 115 -34.62 22.89 -8.80
N PRO A 116 -33.88 23.62 -7.95
CA PRO A 116 -34.25 23.90 -6.56
C PRO A 116 -35.27 25.06 -6.46
N THR A 117 -36.45 24.88 -7.03
CA THR A 117 -37.56 25.85 -6.98
C THR A 117 -38.43 25.66 -5.72
N PRO A 118 -39.31 26.62 -5.35
CA PRO A 118 -40.19 26.51 -4.17
C PRO A 118 -41.06 25.23 -4.13
N ALA A 119 -41.38 24.65 -5.29
CA ALA A 119 -42.09 23.37 -5.39
C ALA A 119 -41.33 22.20 -4.73
N VAL A 120 -39.99 22.25 -4.65
CA VAL A 120 -39.16 21.25 -3.95
C VAL A 120 -39.34 21.36 -2.43
N ASP A 121 -39.40 22.57 -1.90
CA ASP A 121 -39.53 22.76 -0.45
C ASP A 121 -40.96 22.48 0.01
N GLU A 122 -41.96 22.76 -0.81
CA GLU A 122 -43.33 22.25 -0.64
C GLU A 122 -43.37 20.71 -0.61
N PHE A 123 -42.69 20.04 -1.55
CA PHE A 123 -42.58 18.58 -1.58
C PHE A 123 -41.95 18.02 -0.29
N ARG A 124 -40.85 18.63 0.17
CA ARG A 124 -40.15 18.24 1.40
C ARG A 124 -40.96 18.50 2.66
N ALA A 125 -41.68 19.62 2.72
CA ALA A 125 -42.60 19.93 3.81
C ALA A 125 -43.72 18.87 3.86
N ARG A 126 -44.36 18.60 2.72
CA ARG A 126 -45.42 17.61 2.62
C ARG A 126 -44.95 16.20 3.00
N ARG A 127 -43.74 15.79 2.60
CA ARG A 127 -43.16 14.52 3.05
C ARG A 127 -43.08 14.43 4.57
N ARG A 128 -42.50 15.45 5.23
CA ARG A 128 -42.37 15.48 6.70
C ARG A 128 -43.72 15.44 7.41
N GLU A 129 -44.74 16.13 6.87
CA GLU A 129 -46.12 16.06 7.40
C GLU A 129 -46.70 14.63 7.33
N LEU A 130 -46.55 13.97 6.18
CA LEU A 130 -47.07 12.62 5.94
C LEU A 130 -46.36 11.57 6.81
N GLU A 131 -45.04 11.70 6.98
CA GLU A 131 -44.23 10.87 7.88
C GLU A 131 -44.62 11.10 9.35
N ALA A 132 -44.80 12.35 9.78
CA ALA A 132 -45.24 12.69 11.12
C ALA A 132 -46.68 12.25 11.43
N ALA A 133 -47.54 12.12 10.40
CA ALA A 133 -48.88 11.58 10.51
C ALA A 133 -48.94 10.04 10.68
N GLY A 134 -47.80 9.35 10.62
CA GLY A 134 -47.72 7.90 10.83
C GLY A 134 -48.26 7.05 9.67
N LEU A 135 -48.37 7.62 8.47
CA LEU A 135 -48.79 6.90 7.25
C LEU A 135 -47.77 5.84 6.83
N THR A 136 -48.24 4.78 6.18
CA THR A 136 -47.33 3.75 5.65
C THR A 136 -46.50 4.29 4.47
N PRO A 137 -45.30 3.75 4.20
CA PRO A 137 -44.47 4.20 3.08
C PRO A 137 -45.17 4.22 1.72
N ARG A 138 -46.15 3.32 1.51
CA ARG A 138 -46.95 3.24 0.28
C ARG A 138 -47.97 4.38 0.17
N GLU A 139 -48.57 4.80 1.28
CA GLU A 139 -49.50 5.92 1.34
C GLU A 139 -48.74 7.25 1.18
N VAL A 140 -47.60 7.40 1.87
CA VAL A 140 -46.69 8.55 1.69
C VAL A 140 -46.28 8.69 0.23
N ALA A 141 -45.88 7.59 -0.43
CA ALA A 141 -45.53 7.60 -1.86
C ALA A 141 -46.71 8.02 -2.76
N SER A 142 -47.92 7.53 -2.50
CA SER A 142 -49.11 7.87 -3.30
C SER A 142 -49.52 9.35 -3.16
N GLU A 143 -49.41 9.92 -1.96
CA GLU A 143 -49.64 11.34 -1.70
C GLU A 143 -48.59 12.23 -2.39
N LEU A 144 -47.31 11.86 -2.29
CA LEU A 144 -46.21 12.60 -2.91
C LEU A 144 -46.24 12.53 -4.44
N GLU A 145 -46.69 11.41 -5.02
CA GLU A 145 -46.86 11.30 -6.48
C GLU A 145 -48.06 12.14 -6.97
N ARG A 146 -49.16 12.17 -6.21
CA ARG A 146 -50.29 13.07 -6.49
C ARG A 146 -49.86 14.54 -6.45
N LEU A 147 -48.95 14.92 -5.54
CA LEU A 147 -48.41 16.28 -5.46
C LEU A 147 -47.59 16.65 -6.71
N ASN A 148 -46.83 15.71 -7.28
CA ASN A 148 -46.03 15.93 -8.49
C ASN A 148 -46.89 16.00 -9.78
N LEU A 149 -48.07 15.38 -9.78
CA LEU A 149 -48.90 15.20 -10.96
C LEU A 149 -49.23 16.52 -11.66
N GLY A 150 -48.77 16.65 -12.91
CA GLY A 150 -48.98 17.85 -13.73
C GLY A 150 -48.00 19.01 -13.49
N ARG A 151 -47.15 18.99 -12.45
CA ARG A 151 -46.17 20.07 -12.20
C ARG A 151 -45.10 20.19 -13.28
N LEU A 152 -44.75 19.10 -13.97
CA LEU A 152 -43.89 19.17 -15.16
C LEU A 152 -44.58 19.92 -16.32
N ARG A 153 -45.90 19.80 -16.49
CA ARG A 153 -46.65 20.57 -17.52
C ARG A 153 -46.73 22.05 -17.14
N ILE A 154 -46.90 22.35 -15.85
CA ILE A 154 -46.80 23.73 -15.34
C ILE A 154 -45.44 24.31 -15.74
N ALA A 155 -44.33 23.66 -15.36
CA ALA A 155 -42.99 24.15 -15.69
C ALA A 155 -42.74 24.24 -17.20
N SER A 156 -43.00 23.16 -17.97
CA SER A 156 -42.61 23.09 -19.38
C SER A 156 -43.53 23.87 -20.33
N LYS A 157 -44.80 24.09 -19.97
CA LYS A 157 -45.80 24.71 -20.87
C LYS A 157 -46.43 26.00 -20.33
N GLY A 158 -46.24 26.35 -19.06
CA GLY A 158 -47.01 27.42 -18.40
C GLY A 158 -48.50 27.10 -18.25
N LEU A 159 -48.89 25.82 -18.28
CA LEU A 159 -50.30 25.39 -18.32
C LEU A 159 -50.72 24.51 -17.14
N THR A 160 -51.78 24.91 -16.44
CA THR A 160 -52.50 24.07 -15.47
C THR A 160 -53.82 23.53 -16.04
N ARG A 161 -54.47 22.60 -15.33
CA ARG A 161 -55.87 22.24 -15.57
C ARG A 161 -56.77 22.93 -14.53
N GLY A 162 -57.90 23.46 -14.98
CA GLY A 162 -59.00 23.90 -14.12
C GLY A 162 -59.94 22.76 -13.73
N ASP A 163 -60.94 23.05 -12.90
CA ASP A 163 -61.87 22.06 -12.36
C ASP A 163 -62.73 21.40 -13.45
N GLY A 164 -63.00 22.10 -14.56
CA GLY A 164 -63.64 21.57 -15.77
C GLY A 164 -62.71 20.81 -16.73
N ALA A 165 -61.48 20.48 -16.30
CA ALA A 165 -60.40 19.88 -17.11
C ALA A 165 -59.87 20.72 -18.29
N GLU A 166 -60.35 21.96 -18.45
CA GLU A 166 -59.82 22.97 -19.38
C GLU A 166 -58.37 23.37 -19.05
N LEU A 167 -57.61 23.82 -20.06
CA LEU A 167 -56.23 24.26 -19.89
C LEU A 167 -56.16 25.77 -19.70
N MET A 168 -55.55 26.20 -18.60
CA MET A 168 -55.39 27.62 -18.25
C MET A 168 -53.91 28.00 -18.24
N ALA A 169 -53.59 29.17 -18.80
CA ALA A 169 -52.27 29.77 -18.71
C ALA A 169 -52.00 30.30 -17.28
N LEU A 170 -50.75 30.24 -16.86
CA LEU A 170 -50.24 30.80 -15.61
C LEU A 170 -49.30 31.98 -15.91
N SER A 171 -49.04 32.84 -14.91
CA SER A 171 -47.95 33.80 -14.99
C SER A 171 -46.59 33.11 -14.74
N ASP A 172 -45.50 33.77 -15.13
CA ASP A 172 -44.13 33.27 -14.92
C ASP A 172 -43.83 33.01 -13.43
N ASP A 173 -44.29 33.89 -12.52
CA ASP A 173 -44.17 33.71 -11.07
C ASP A 173 -44.91 32.45 -10.56
N GLU A 174 -46.11 32.20 -11.09
CA GLU A 174 -46.88 31.01 -10.73
C GLU A 174 -46.25 29.73 -11.31
N GLN A 175 -45.68 29.83 -12.50
CA GLN A 175 -44.95 28.77 -13.16
C GLN A 175 -43.67 28.40 -12.38
N HIS A 176 -42.84 29.38 -12.00
CA HIS A 176 -41.62 29.15 -11.20
C HIS A 176 -41.96 28.54 -9.83
N ARG A 177 -42.94 29.11 -9.12
CA ARG A 177 -43.33 28.66 -7.78
C ARG A 177 -43.92 27.24 -7.75
N ARG A 178 -44.73 26.87 -8.74
CA ARG A 178 -45.51 25.61 -8.74
C ARG A 178 -44.93 24.53 -9.66
N GLY A 179 -44.10 24.93 -10.62
CA GLY A 179 -43.54 24.07 -11.64
C GLY A 179 -42.45 23.14 -11.11
N LEU A 180 -42.39 21.94 -11.68
CA LEU A 180 -41.35 20.95 -11.38
C LEU A 180 -40.40 20.83 -12.58
N TYR A 181 -39.25 21.49 -12.45
CA TYR A 181 -38.28 21.69 -13.53
C TYR A 181 -37.33 20.50 -13.62
N MET A 182 -37.73 19.45 -14.35
CA MET A 182 -36.94 18.22 -14.57
C MET A 182 -35.77 18.43 -15.54
N VAL A 183 -34.79 19.23 -15.13
CA VAL A 183 -33.65 19.66 -15.96
C VAL A 183 -32.41 18.76 -15.86
N GLY A 184 -32.41 17.78 -14.95
CA GLY A 184 -31.25 16.90 -14.70
C GLY A 184 -29.98 17.69 -14.31
N GLN A 185 -28.82 17.02 -14.19
CA GLN A 185 -27.59 17.74 -13.81
C GLN A 185 -27.07 18.67 -14.91
N VAL A 186 -27.52 18.52 -16.17
CA VAL A 186 -27.01 19.30 -17.31
C VAL A 186 -27.18 20.82 -17.14
N ALA A 187 -28.19 21.25 -16.38
CA ALA A 187 -28.34 22.64 -15.93
C ALA A 187 -27.12 23.18 -15.17
N ALA A 188 -26.57 22.40 -14.23
CA ALA A 188 -25.39 22.79 -13.46
C ALA A 188 -24.07 22.74 -14.26
N MET A 189 -24.13 22.62 -15.60
CA MET A 189 -22.97 22.48 -16.49
C MET A 189 -23.12 23.22 -17.83
N ARG A 190 -24.29 23.79 -18.15
CA ARG A 190 -24.53 24.58 -19.37
C ARG A 190 -25.18 25.91 -18.99
N GLY A 191 -24.47 27.01 -19.22
CA GLY A 191 -24.94 28.37 -18.92
C GLY A 191 -25.43 29.16 -20.14
N GLU A 192 -25.73 28.50 -21.26
CA GLU A 192 -26.15 29.16 -22.50
C GLU A 192 -27.09 28.27 -23.34
N ALA A 193 -27.94 28.91 -24.13
CA ALA A 193 -28.73 28.27 -25.18
C ALA A 193 -27.91 28.17 -26.47
N VAL A 194 -28.06 27.05 -27.20
CA VAL A 194 -27.34 26.76 -28.45
C VAL A 194 -28.32 26.22 -29.51
N THR A 195 -27.91 26.09 -30.77
CA THR A 195 -28.68 25.29 -31.74
C THR A 195 -28.49 23.79 -31.50
N ILE A 196 -29.40 22.94 -32.00
CA ILE A 196 -29.21 21.48 -32.05
C ILE A 196 -27.90 21.14 -32.77
N ARG A 197 -27.56 21.87 -33.84
CA ARG A 197 -26.31 21.70 -34.58
C ARG A 197 -25.09 21.95 -33.70
N GLU A 198 -25.04 23.07 -32.99
CA GLU A 198 -23.91 23.40 -32.10
C GLU A 198 -23.81 22.42 -30.92
N LEU A 199 -24.95 22.01 -30.35
CA LEU A 199 -24.99 20.96 -29.32
C LEU A 199 -24.39 19.65 -29.85
N HIS A 200 -24.78 19.21 -31.04
CA HIS A 200 -24.29 17.97 -31.66
C HIS A 200 -22.81 18.07 -32.04
N CYS A 201 -22.36 19.19 -32.62
CA CYS A 201 -20.95 19.42 -32.93
C CYS A 201 -20.08 19.47 -31.67
N GLY A 202 -20.51 20.19 -30.62
CA GLY A 202 -19.78 20.30 -29.36
C GLY A 202 -19.72 19.00 -28.55
N ILE A 203 -20.64 18.06 -28.80
CA ILE A 203 -20.62 16.72 -28.21
C ILE A 203 -19.81 15.76 -29.08
N ALA A 204 -20.11 15.64 -30.38
CA ALA A 204 -19.52 14.62 -31.24
C ALA A 204 -18.14 15.00 -31.79
N ALA A 205 -17.96 16.20 -32.36
CA ALA A 205 -16.71 16.57 -33.03
C ALA A 205 -15.58 16.79 -32.02
N ALA A 206 -15.86 17.45 -30.89
CA ALA A 206 -14.88 17.61 -29.82
C ALA A 206 -14.55 16.30 -29.09
N ALA A 207 -15.48 15.34 -29.03
CA ALA A 207 -15.21 13.99 -28.50
C ALA A 207 -14.25 13.18 -29.37
N THR A 208 -14.13 13.48 -30.67
CA THR A 208 -13.13 12.84 -31.55
C THR A 208 -11.71 13.39 -31.32
N VAL A 209 -11.59 14.64 -30.85
CA VAL A 209 -10.29 15.28 -30.59
C VAL A 209 -9.69 14.86 -29.23
N LEU A 210 -10.54 14.68 -28.20
CA LEU A 210 -10.07 14.34 -26.84
C LEU A 210 -9.25 13.03 -26.72
N PRO A 211 -9.53 11.94 -27.48
CA PRO A 211 -8.70 10.75 -27.52
C PRO A 211 -7.41 10.95 -28.34
N ALA A 212 -7.44 11.79 -29.38
CA ALA A 212 -6.26 12.05 -30.24
C ALA A 212 -5.20 12.91 -29.55
N ASP A 213 -5.64 13.83 -28.67
CA ASP A 213 -4.77 14.66 -27.82
C ASP A 213 -4.30 13.90 -26.55
N ARG A 214 -4.75 12.65 -26.39
CA ARG A 214 -4.37 11.73 -25.30
C ARG A 214 -3.90 10.36 -25.79
N SER A 215 -3.68 10.20 -27.09
CA SER A 215 -3.05 9.01 -27.65
C SER A 215 -1.52 9.10 -27.51
N GLU A 216 -1.04 9.22 -26.27
CA GLU A 216 0.12 8.40 -25.95
C GLU A 216 -0.35 6.94 -26.15
N PRO A 217 0.42 6.11 -26.87
CA PRO A 217 0.09 4.70 -26.91
C PRO A 217 0.10 4.20 -25.46
N VAL A 218 -0.99 3.60 -25.00
CA VAL A 218 -0.91 2.64 -23.90
C VAL A 218 -0.02 1.54 -24.45
N ALA A 219 1.27 1.66 -24.17
CA ALA A 219 2.21 0.61 -24.43
C ALA A 219 1.65 -0.62 -23.74
N LEU A 220 1.58 -1.74 -24.48
CA LEU A 220 1.53 -3.05 -23.83
C LEU A 220 2.77 -3.07 -22.94
N VAL A 221 2.58 -2.83 -21.64
CA VAL A 221 3.67 -2.66 -20.70
C VAL A 221 4.46 -3.95 -20.76
N ASP A 222 5.72 -3.86 -21.21
CA ASP A 222 6.63 -5.00 -21.23
C ASP A 222 6.64 -5.54 -19.80
N PRO A 223 6.07 -6.74 -19.52
CA PRO A 223 5.87 -7.17 -18.14
C PRO A 223 7.20 -7.27 -17.38
N LYS A 224 8.31 -7.38 -18.12
CA LYS A 224 9.68 -7.39 -17.61
C LYS A 224 10.16 -6.04 -17.07
N ARG A 225 9.45 -4.93 -17.34
CA ARG A 225 9.87 -3.53 -17.07
C ARG A 225 8.94 -2.76 -16.14
N THR A 226 7.79 -3.29 -15.74
CA THR A 226 6.86 -2.55 -14.87
C THR A 226 7.53 -2.16 -13.55
N ALA A 227 7.48 -0.86 -13.20
CA ALA A 227 7.92 -0.38 -11.90
C ALA A 227 6.95 -0.82 -10.80
N ILE A 228 7.46 -1.05 -9.59
CA ILE A 228 6.67 -1.60 -8.47
C ILE A 228 6.49 -0.54 -7.38
N ALA A 229 5.25 -0.22 -7.04
CA ALA A 229 4.90 0.70 -5.97
C ALA A 229 4.95 0.02 -4.59
N VAL A 230 5.52 0.71 -3.61
CA VAL A 230 5.35 0.40 -2.17
C VAL A 230 4.11 1.17 -1.70
N ILE A 231 3.01 0.46 -1.41
CA ILE A 231 1.70 1.08 -1.11
C ILE A 231 1.27 1.02 0.35
N GLY A 232 1.89 0.14 1.14
CA GLY A 232 1.69 0.05 2.58
C GLY A 232 2.90 -0.59 3.26
N MET A 233 3.15 -0.24 4.53
CA MET A 233 4.34 -0.63 5.28
C MET A 233 4.01 -0.90 6.76
N SER A 234 4.84 -1.69 7.42
CA SER A 234 4.85 -1.91 8.87
C SER A 234 6.28 -2.13 9.39
N ALA A 235 6.50 -1.79 10.67
CA ALA A 235 7.80 -1.90 11.31
C ALA A 235 7.67 -2.20 12.81
N LEU A 236 7.72 -3.49 13.17
CA LEU A 236 7.91 -3.95 14.55
C LEU A 236 9.42 -4.06 14.78
N LEU A 237 10.02 -3.05 15.40
CA LEU A 237 11.47 -2.89 15.54
C LEU A 237 11.85 -2.45 16.96
N PRO A 238 13.12 -2.55 17.38
CA PRO A 238 13.54 -2.07 18.70
C PRO A 238 13.16 -0.60 18.90
N GLY A 239 12.44 -0.32 19.97
CA GLY A 239 11.91 1.01 20.27
C GLY A 239 10.70 1.47 19.44
N ALA A 240 10.17 0.67 18.51
CA ALA A 240 9.07 1.07 17.62
C ALA A 240 8.04 -0.06 17.38
N SER A 241 6.77 0.25 17.61
CA SER A 241 5.60 -0.62 17.39
C SER A 241 4.98 -0.50 15.99
N ASP A 242 5.44 0.46 15.19
CA ASP A 242 4.82 0.94 13.96
C ASP A 242 5.81 1.79 13.15
N VAL A 243 5.41 2.19 11.93
CA VAL A 243 6.26 2.93 10.98
C VAL A 243 6.48 4.37 11.42
N GLU A 244 5.49 4.97 12.06
CA GLU A 244 5.47 6.32 12.58
C GLU A 244 6.52 6.48 13.69
N GLN A 245 6.44 5.66 14.75
CA GLN A 245 7.42 5.65 15.84
C GLN A 245 8.82 5.28 15.35
N TYR A 246 8.93 4.33 14.41
CA TYR A 246 10.22 3.97 13.81
C TYR A 246 10.86 5.16 13.08
N TRP A 247 10.06 5.92 12.32
CA TRP A 247 10.52 7.09 11.59
C TRP A 247 10.88 8.24 12.54
N GLU A 248 10.07 8.53 13.55
CA GLU A 248 10.38 9.50 14.60
C GLU A 248 11.68 9.14 15.34
N ASN A 249 11.89 7.87 15.68
CA ASN A 249 13.11 7.38 16.31
C ASN A 249 14.34 7.60 15.42
N ILE A 250 14.22 7.37 14.11
CA ILE A 250 15.29 7.66 13.14
C ILE A 250 15.59 9.17 13.12
N LEU A 251 14.58 10.03 12.97
CA LEU A 251 14.77 11.48 12.86
C LEU A 251 15.34 12.10 14.13
N ASN A 252 14.92 11.63 15.30
CA ASN A 252 15.43 12.07 16.60
C ASN A 252 16.77 11.41 17.00
N GLY A 253 17.32 10.53 16.16
CA GLY A 253 18.61 9.88 16.42
C GLY A 253 18.61 8.93 17.61
N VAL A 254 17.50 8.22 17.83
CA VAL A 254 17.35 7.25 18.92
C VAL A 254 18.22 6.01 18.65
N ASP A 255 18.98 5.62 19.67
CA ASP A 255 19.74 4.37 19.76
C ASP A 255 18.95 3.40 20.66
N SER A 256 18.45 2.34 20.05
CA SER A 256 17.53 1.36 20.66
C SER A 256 18.22 0.05 21.07
N VAL A 257 19.56 0.04 21.12
CA VAL A 257 20.33 -1.15 21.52
C VAL A 257 20.55 -1.14 23.03
N THR A 258 20.09 -2.18 23.73
CA THR A 258 20.18 -2.32 25.19
C THR A 258 21.06 -3.50 25.58
N GLU A 259 21.32 -3.67 26.88
CA GLU A 259 21.78 -4.97 27.37
C GLU A 259 20.68 -6.02 27.13
N VAL A 260 21.07 -7.29 27.03
CA VAL A 260 20.16 -8.42 26.86
C VAL A 260 19.24 -8.55 28.07
N PRO A 261 17.91 -8.58 27.89
CA PRO A 261 16.96 -8.86 28.96
C PRO A 261 17.17 -10.27 29.53
N THR A 262 17.08 -10.41 30.87
CA THR A 262 17.25 -11.70 31.57
C THR A 262 16.23 -12.76 31.14
N GLU A 263 15.10 -12.33 30.57
CA GLU A 263 14.04 -13.17 29.98
C GLU A 263 14.49 -13.87 28.69
N ARG A 264 15.54 -13.37 28.01
CA ARG A 264 16.16 -14.02 26.85
C ARG A 264 17.24 -15.01 27.26
N TRP A 265 18.18 -14.56 28.09
CA TRP A 265 19.19 -15.37 28.79
C TRP A 265 19.90 -14.50 29.84
N ASP A 266 20.43 -15.11 30.91
CA ASP A 266 21.10 -14.38 31.99
C ASP A 266 22.54 -14.00 31.62
N PRO A 267 22.88 -12.69 31.53
CA PRO A 267 24.24 -12.26 31.28
C PRO A 267 25.21 -12.66 32.39
N ALA A 268 24.77 -12.82 33.65
CA ALA A 268 25.65 -13.24 34.75
C ALA A 268 26.19 -14.68 34.59
N VAL A 269 25.50 -15.53 33.83
CA VAL A 269 25.91 -16.91 33.52
C VAL A 269 26.84 -16.95 32.30
N TYR A 270 26.45 -16.26 31.22
CA TYR A 270 27.03 -16.45 29.89
C TYR A 270 27.99 -15.35 29.42
N PHE A 271 27.99 -14.16 30.02
CA PHE A 271 28.90 -13.09 29.64
C PHE A 271 30.30 -13.27 30.27
N ASP A 272 31.33 -13.24 29.44
CA ASP A 272 32.73 -13.07 29.87
C ASP A 272 33.44 -12.21 28.82
N PRO A 273 33.89 -10.99 29.15
CA PRO A 273 34.50 -10.08 28.18
C PRO A 273 35.82 -10.61 27.59
N ASP A 274 36.46 -11.59 28.24
CA ASP A 274 37.63 -12.29 27.70
C ASP A 274 37.26 -13.62 26.99
N SER A 275 35.98 -13.97 26.81
CA SER A 275 35.59 -15.27 26.19
C SER A 275 36.17 -15.45 24.79
N GLN A 276 36.33 -14.34 24.04
CA GLN A 276 37.00 -14.31 22.74
C GLN A 276 38.45 -14.85 22.79
N ARG A 277 39.13 -14.74 23.93
CA ARG A 277 40.50 -15.25 24.14
C ARG A 277 40.52 -16.63 24.81
N LYS A 278 39.55 -16.91 25.68
CA LYS A 278 39.47 -18.15 26.47
C LYS A 278 38.82 -19.31 25.70
N GLY A 279 37.91 -19.00 24.76
CA GLY A 279 37.00 -19.95 24.14
C GLY A 279 35.92 -20.47 25.11
N GLY A 280 35.08 -21.39 24.61
CA GLY A 280 34.04 -22.08 25.39
C GLY A 280 32.66 -21.44 25.29
N ASP A 281 31.75 -21.91 26.16
CA ASP A 281 30.31 -21.64 26.10
C ASP A 281 29.92 -20.28 26.70
N ARG A 282 30.66 -19.21 26.34
CA ARG A 282 30.43 -17.84 26.81
C ARG A 282 30.59 -16.80 25.71
N THR A 283 29.79 -15.73 25.79
CA THR A 283 29.83 -14.60 24.86
C THR A 283 30.58 -13.39 25.46
N TYR A 284 31.35 -12.70 24.63
CA TYR A 284 32.04 -11.45 24.98
C TYR A 284 31.18 -10.20 24.73
N SER A 285 29.95 -10.37 24.23
CA SER A 285 28.98 -9.28 24.05
C SER A 285 27.62 -9.67 24.62
N LYS A 286 26.96 -8.70 25.26
CA LYS A 286 25.68 -8.83 25.95
C LYS A 286 24.68 -7.76 25.52
N TRP A 287 24.82 -7.28 24.28
CA TRP A 287 24.09 -6.14 23.74
C TRP A 287 23.31 -6.53 22.50
N GLY A 288 22.08 -6.04 22.39
CA GLY A 288 21.24 -6.22 21.21
C GLY A 288 20.06 -5.26 21.15
N GLY A 289 19.36 -5.25 20.02
CA GLY A 289 18.07 -4.58 19.91
C GLY A 289 16.94 -5.59 20.12
N PHE A 290 15.98 -5.26 20.97
CA PHE A 290 14.89 -6.17 21.36
C PHE A 290 13.54 -5.51 21.10
N LEU A 291 12.55 -6.29 20.70
CA LEU A 291 11.18 -5.81 20.57
C LEU A 291 10.59 -5.51 21.95
N ALA A 292 9.82 -4.44 22.05
CA ALA A 292 8.98 -4.20 23.22
C ALA A 292 7.89 -5.30 23.33
N PRO A 293 7.33 -5.55 24.53
CA PRO A 293 6.19 -6.45 24.68
C PRO A 293 5.00 -5.99 23.83
N ILE A 294 4.58 -6.82 22.87
CA ILE A 294 3.44 -6.56 21.98
C ILE A 294 2.22 -7.31 22.51
N ILE A 295 1.09 -6.60 22.64
CA ILE A 295 -0.20 -7.19 23.00
C ILE A 295 -0.76 -7.89 21.76
N PHE A 296 -0.63 -9.21 21.70
CA PHE A 296 -1.15 -10.03 20.60
C PHE A 296 -2.47 -10.70 21.01
N ASP A 297 -3.56 -10.40 20.30
CA ASP A 297 -4.82 -11.15 20.47
C ASP A 297 -4.83 -12.41 19.56
N PRO A 298 -4.65 -13.62 20.12
CA PRO A 298 -4.67 -14.84 19.33
C PRO A 298 -6.05 -15.14 18.75
N LEU A 299 -7.14 -14.68 19.38
CA LEU A 299 -8.51 -14.94 18.93
C LEU A 299 -8.85 -14.08 17.70
N ALA A 300 -8.40 -12.82 17.66
CA ALA A 300 -8.41 -11.98 16.46
C ALA A 300 -7.63 -12.61 15.28
N TYR A 301 -6.73 -13.56 15.55
CA TYR A 301 -6.04 -14.36 14.53
C TYR A 301 -6.51 -15.83 14.41
N GLY A 302 -7.59 -16.23 15.12
CA GLY A 302 -8.15 -17.58 15.06
C GLY A 302 -7.26 -18.67 15.67
N ILE A 303 -6.28 -18.27 16.47
CA ILE A 303 -5.32 -19.15 17.16
C ILE A 303 -5.89 -19.45 18.57
N PRO A 304 -6.03 -20.73 18.97
CA PRO A 304 -6.41 -21.07 20.34
C PRO A 304 -5.33 -20.61 21.33
N PRO A 305 -5.66 -19.97 22.47
CA PRO A 305 -4.66 -19.47 23.42
C PRO A 305 -3.69 -20.55 23.94
N ARG A 306 -4.14 -21.81 24.03
CA ARG A 306 -3.30 -22.96 24.41
C ARG A 306 -2.13 -23.20 23.45
N SER A 307 -2.31 -22.87 22.17
CA SER A 307 -1.35 -23.15 21.09
C SER A 307 -0.19 -22.16 21.07
N LEU A 308 -0.33 -21.00 21.71
CA LEU A 308 0.69 -19.94 21.74
C LEU A 308 2.04 -20.41 22.31
N ARG A 309 2.04 -21.28 23.33
CA ARG A 309 3.28 -21.83 23.93
C ARG A 309 4.07 -22.76 23.00
N THR A 310 3.51 -23.10 21.84
CA THR A 310 4.10 -24.04 20.88
C THR A 310 4.32 -23.45 19.49
N ILE A 311 4.05 -22.15 19.31
CA ILE A 311 4.23 -21.40 18.07
C ILE A 311 5.33 -20.36 18.29
N GLU A 312 6.31 -20.31 17.39
CA GLU A 312 7.41 -19.34 17.48
C GLU A 312 6.87 -17.89 17.42
N PRO A 313 7.35 -16.97 18.27
CA PRO A 313 6.88 -15.58 18.30
C PRO A 313 6.94 -14.88 16.94
N VAL A 314 7.93 -15.22 16.11
CA VAL A 314 8.07 -14.68 14.74
C VAL A 314 6.88 -15.02 13.83
N HIS A 315 6.18 -16.14 14.04
CA HIS A 315 4.95 -16.50 13.30
C HIS A 315 3.78 -15.60 13.68
N LEU A 316 3.71 -15.16 14.94
CA LEU A 316 2.64 -14.32 15.48
C LEU A 316 2.87 -12.85 15.10
N LEU A 317 4.11 -12.38 15.26
CA LEU A 317 4.54 -11.03 14.90
C LEU A 317 4.49 -10.79 13.38
N ALA A 318 4.66 -11.83 12.57
CA ALA A 318 4.41 -11.76 11.13
C ALA A 318 2.94 -11.51 10.77
N LEU A 319 1.98 -12.04 11.54
CA LEU A 319 0.55 -11.75 11.34
C LEU A 319 0.24 -10.29 11.68
N GLU A 320 0.80 -9.80 12.78
CA GLU A 320 0.63 -8.42 13.24
C GLU A 320 1.23 -7.42 12.24
N ALA A 321 2.50 -7.60 11.86
CA ALA A 321 3.16 -6.77 10.87
C ALA A 321 2.41 -6.75 9.51
N VAL A 322 1.87 -7.89 9.05
CA VAL A 322 1.08 -7.92 7.81
C VAL A 322 -0.28 -7.24 7.99
N GLY A 323 -0.94 -7.41 9.14
CA GLY A 323 -2.17 -6.70 9.48
C GLY A 323 -1.99 -5.18 9.40
N GLN A 324 -0.94 -4.67 10.03
CA GLN A 324 -0.57 -3.25 9.99
C GLN A 324 -0.26 -2.78 8.56
N ALA A 325 0.56 -3.51 7.80
CA ALA A 325 0.92 -3.10 6.43
C ALA A 325 -0.29 -3.10 5.46
N LEU A 326 -1.26 -3.99 5.66
CA LEU A 326 -2.53 -4.00 4.92
C LEU A 326 -3.46 -2.85 5.35
N ALA A 327 -3.51 -2.52 6.64
CA ALA A 327 -4.25 -1.38 7.14
C ALA A 327 -3.68 -0.06 6.60
N ASP A 328 -2.35 0.07 6.59
CA ASP A 328 -1.60 1.19 6.05
C ASP A 328 -1.76 1.36 4.52
N ALA A 329 -1.93 0.26 3.78
CA ALA A 329 -2.36 0.26 2.37
C ALA A 329 -3.86 0.65 2.17
N GLY A 330 -4.63 0.78 3.26
CA GLY A 330 -6.08 0.99 3.24
C GLY A 330 -6.90 -0.27 2.94
N TYR A 331 -6.28 -1.44 2.86
CA TYR A 331 -6.89 -2.74 2.55
C TYR A 331 -7.47 -3.48 3.76
N ALA A 332 -7.46 -2.85 4.95
CA ALA A 332 -8.36 -3.22 6.05
C ALA A 332 -9.83 -2.91 5.71
N GLU A 333 -10.08 -1.81 4.97
CA GLU A 333 -11.43 -1.35 4.62
C GLU A 333 -11.77 -1.55 3.12
N ARG A 334 -10.79 -1.34 2.23
CA ARG A 334 -10.99 -1.40 0.78
C ARG A 334 -10.90 -2.84 0.26
N PRO A 335 -11.81 -3.27 -0.65
CA PRO A 335 -11.70 -4.57 -1.31
C PRO A 335 -10.51 -4.59 -2.28
N PHE A 336 -9.86 -5.75 -2.38
CA PHE A 336 -8.76 -6.02 -3.31
C PHE A 336 -8.74 -7.51 -3.69
N ASN A 337 -7.97 -7.87 -4.72
CA ASN A 337 -7.93 -9.24 -5.25
C ASN A 337 -7.11 -10.19 -4.36
N ARG A 338 -7.75 -10.72 -3.31
CA ARG A 338 -7.13 -11.67 -2.37
C ARG A 338 -6.70 -12.99 -3.04
N GLU A 339 -7.45 -13.47 -4.05
CA GLU A 339 -7.09 -14.68 -4.80
C GLU A 339 -5.78 -14.53 -5.56
N ARG A 340 -5.46 -13.32 -6.05
CA ARG A 340 -4.18 -12.98 -6.69
C ARG A 340 -3.25 -12.16 -5.78
N THR A 341 -3.32 -12.39 -4.46
CA THR A 341 -2.35 -11.85 -3.50
C THR A 341 -1.29 -12.91 -3.16
N ALA A 342 -0.02 -12.64 -3.44
CA ALA A 342 1.11 -13.51 -3.06
C ALA A 342 1.71 -13.10 -1.69
N VAL A 343 2.41 -14.02 -1.03
CA VAL A 343 3.08 -13.80 0.27
C VAL A 343 4.52 -14.30 0.24
N VAL A 344 5.50 -13.42 0.37
CA VAL A 344 6.92 -13.82 0.39
C VAL A 344 7.59 -13.32 1.65
N PHE A 345 8.16 -14.22 2.46
CA PHE A 345 8.86 -13.84 3.70
C PHE A 345 10.35 -14.13 3.65
N GLY A 346 11.14 -13.10 3.89
CA GLY A 346 12.57 -13.20 4.20
C GLY A 346 12.75 -13.63 5.65
N ALA A 347 12.89 -14.93 5.88
CA ALA A 347 13.09 -15.54 7.19
C ALA A 347 14.06 -16.71 7.05
N GLY A 348 15.04 -16.77 7.94
CA GLY A 348 16.18 -17.67 7.84
C GLY A 348 17.00 -17.69 9.12
N GLY A 349 17.87 -18.68 9.25
CA GLY A 349 18.68 -18.91 10.46
C GLY A 349 18.48 -20.29 11.09
N GLY A 350 19.45 -20.67 11.93
CA GLY A 350 19.40 -21.90 12.71
C GLY A 350 18.35 -21.89 13.81
N SER A 351 18.25 -23.00 14.54
CA SER A 351 17.26 -23.28 15.58
C SER A 351 16.85 -22.05 16.40
N SER A 352 15.57 -21.70 16.29
CA SER A 352 14.89 -20.69 17.10
C SER A 352 14.61 -21.18 18.53
N ASP A 353 14.21 -20.27 19.43
CA ASP A 353 14.04 -20.51 20.86
C ASP A 353 13.21 -21.78 21.18
N LEU A 354 12.00 -21.93 20.62
CA LEU A 354 11.20 -23.16 20.82
C LEU A 354 11.78 -24.35 20.07
N SER A 355 12.30 -24.18 18.85
CA SER A 355 13.00 -25.25 18.11
C SER A 355 14.15 -25.85 18.93
N ASN A 356 14.95 -25.02 19.61
CA ASN A 356 16.02 -25.44 20.50
C ASN A 356 15.48 -26.17 21.73
N ALA A 357 14.44 -25.63 22.38
CA ALA A 357 13.84 -26.26 23.55
C ALA A 357 13.19 -27.63 23.24
N PHE A 358 12.48 -27.74 22.12
CA PHE A 358 11.92 -29.00 21.61
C PHE A 358 13.02 -29.98 21.16
N GLY A 359 14.07 -29.50 20.49
CA GLY A 359 15.24 -30.30 20.12
C GLY A 359 15.93 -30.90 21.34
N PHE A 360 16.19 -30.08 22.37
CA PHE A 360 16.77 -30.52 23.64
C PHE A 360 15.87 -31.55 24.34
N ARG A 361 14.55 -31.26 24.45
CA ARG A 361 13.56 -32.21 25.02
C ARG A 361 13.56 -33.55 24.28
N GLY A 362 13.53 -33.52 22.94
CA GLY A 362 13.49 -34.73 22.10
C GLY A 362 14.79 -35.55 22.12
N MET A 363 15.95 -34.88 22.23
CA MET A 363 17.25 -35.54 22.28
C MET A 363 17.69 -36.00 23.68
N MET A 364 17.02 -35.55 24.75
CA MET A 364 17.45 -35.87 26.12
C MET A 364 17.55 -37.39 26.37
N SER A 365 16.55 -38.17 25.96
CA SER A 365 16.59 -39.64 26.11
C SER A 365 17.77 -40.29 25.38
N HIS A 366 18.19 -39.73 24.24
CA HIS A 366 19.37 -40.19 23.52
C HIS A 366 20.66 -39.91 24.30
N PHE A 367 20.84 -38.70 24.85
CA PHE A 367 22.02 -38.37 25.65
C PHE A 367 22.08 -39.12 26.99
N VAL A 368 20.95 -39.21 27.70
CA VAL A 368 20.84 -39.94 28.98
C VAL A 368 21.12 -41.43 28.79
N SER A 369 20.65 -42.06 27.71
CA SER A 369 20.93 -43.48 27.42
C SER A 369 22.42 -43.82 27.27
N GLN A 370 23.26 -42.82 26.96
CA GLN A 370 24.72 -42.97 26.85
C GLN A 370 25.44 -42.79 28.20
N ARG A 371 24.71 -42.39 29.25
CA ARG A 371 25.24 -42.05 30.57
C ARG A 371 24.40 -42.70 31.68
N PRO A 372 24.64 -43.99 31.99
CA PRO A 372 23.90 -44.74 33.02
C PRO A 372 24.06 -44.18 34.45
N ASP A 373 24.96 -43.21 34.66
CA ASP A 373 25.16 -42.47 35.89
C ASP A 373 24.18 -41.28 36.07
N LEU A 374 23.42 -40.92 35.04
CA LEU A 374 22.38 -39.89 35.09
C LEU A 374 21.00 -40.49 35.40
N PRO A 375 20.08 -39.73 36.02
CA PRO A 375 18.69 -40.14 36.18
C PRO A 375 18.00 -40.36 34.83
N PRO A 376 16.95 -41.20 34.75
CA PRO A 376 16.16 -41.39 33.53
C PRO A 376 15.62 -40.07 32.98
N ALA A 377 15.49 -39.98 31.65
CA ALA A 377 15.06 -38.74 30.99
C ALA A 377 13.66 -38.27 31.47
N ASP A 378 12.75 -39.19 31.79
CA ASP A 378 11.42 -38.84 32.31
C ASP A 378 11.49 -38.19 33.71
N GLU A 379 12.39 -38.66 34.59
CA GLU A 379 12.64 -38.02 35.89
C GLU A 379 13.26 -36.62 35.72
N LEU A 380 14.15 -36.47 34.74
CA LEU A 380 14.73 -35.16 34.41
C LEU A 380 13.68 -34.20 33.82
N LEU A 381 12.74 -34.68 33.00
CA LEU A 381 11.61 -33.88 32.52
C LEU A 381 10.70 -33.44 33.67
N GLU A 382 10.33 -34.37 34.56
CA GLU A 382 9.49 -34.07 35.73
C GLU A 382 10.16 -33.01 36.64
N ARG A 383 11.48 -33.10 36.82
CA ARG A 383 12.27 -32.14 37.60
C ARG A 383 12.48 -30.78 36.92
N LEU A 384 12.41 -30.72 35.59
CA LEU A 384 12.45 -29.47 34.82
C LEU A 384 11.06 -28.80 34.74
N GLY A 385 9.98 -29.59 34.78
CA GLY A 385 8.61 -29.10 34.70
C GLY A 385 8.36 -28.20 33.48
N ASP A 386 7.66 -27.08 33.70
CA ASP A 386 7.29 -26.10 32.67
C ASP A 386 8.47 -25.36 32.01
N VAL A 387 9.72 -25.61 32.40
CA VAL A 387 10.92 -24.99 31.78
C VAL A 387 11.11 -25.42 30.32
N LEU A 388 10.69 -26.64 29.96
CA LEU A 388 10.70 -27.12 28.57
C LEU A 388 9.27 -27.28 28.04
N PRO A 389 8.98 -26.83 26.81
CA PRO A 389 7.65 -26.91 26.24
C PRO A 389 7.22 -28.37 26.02
N GLU A 390 5.91 -28.60 25.99
CA GLU A 390 5.33 -29.93 25.75
C GLU A 390 4.92 -30.10 24.28
N TRP A 391 5.02 -31.35 23.79
CA TRP A 391 4.63 -31.69 22.43
C TRP A 391 3.10 -31.69 22.29
N CYS A 392 2.60 -30.99 21.26
CA CYS A 392 1.19 -31.06 20.86
C CYS A 392 1.06 -31.01 19.33
N GLU A 393 -0.18 -31.12 18.82
CA GLU A 393 -0.47 -31.08 17.39
C GLU A 393 -0.02 -29.77 16.72
N ASP A 394 -0.05 -28.65 17.45
CA ASP A 394 0.38 -27.33 16.98
C ASP A 394 1.91 -27.14 16.96
N THR A 395 2.69 -28.01 17.63
CA THR A 395 4.15 -27.87 17.71
C THR A 395 4.81 -27.95 16.33
N PHE A 396 4.40 -28.90 15.48
CA PHE A 396 5.00 -29.08 14.16
C PHE A 396 4.82 -27.85 13.24
N PRO A 397 3.61 -27.32 12.99
CA PRO A 397 3.44 -26.06 12.25
C PRO A 397 3.87 -24.81 13.05
N GLY A 398 4.14 -24.95 14.35
CA GLY A 398 4.56 -23.88 15.23
C GLY A 398 6.03 -23.48 15.10
N VAL A 399 6.91 -24.41 14.77
CA VAL A 399 8.38 -24.20 14.65
C VAL A 399 8.92 -24.13 13.21
N LEU A 400 8.10 -24.50 12.22
CA LEU A 400 8.51 -24.57 10.83
C LEU A 400 8.54 -23.19 10.15
N ILE A 401 9.73 -22.73 9.75
CA ILE A 401 9.93 -21.38 9.20
C ILE A 401 9.07 -21.07 7.96
N ASN A 402 8.84 -22.04 7.07
CA ASN A 402 7.99 -21.86 5.89
C ASN A 402 6.52 -21.59 6.25
N VAL A 403 6.09 -21.96 7.46
CA VAL A 403 4.74 -21.71 7.97
C VAL A 403 4.55 -20.23 8.35
N ILE A 404 5.59 -19.39 8.43
CA ILE A 404 5.42 -17.93 8.54
C ILE A 404 4.57 -17.41 7.37
N ALA A 405 5.01 -17.65 6.14
CA ALA A 405 4.29 -17.22 4.93
C ALA A 405 2.93 -17.94 4.78
N GLY A 406 2.90 -19.25 5.08
CA GLY A 406 1.67 -20.05 5.00
C GLY A 406 0.59 -19.64 5.99
N ARG A 407 0.97 -19.25 7.21
CA ARG A 407 0.06 -18.78 8.27
C ARG A 407 -0.52 -17.41 7.94
N VAL A 408 0.30 -16.51 7.39
CA VAL A 408 -0.17 -15.23 6.82
C VAL A 408 -1.16 -15.47 5.69
N ALA A 409 -0.79 -16.28 4.68
CA ALA A 409 -1.66 -16.56 3.53
C ALA A 409 -2.99 -17.21 3.95
N ASN A 410 -2.94 -18.20 4.84
CA ASN A 410 -4.14 -18.83 5.40
C ASN A 410 -5.01 -17.82 6.16
N ARG A 411 -4.42 -17.00 7.05
CA ARG A 411 -5.20 -16.15 7.94
C ARG A 411 -5.86 -14.97 7.24
N PHE A 412 -5.17 -14.35 6.28
CA PHE A 412 -5.72 -13.24 5.49
C PHE A 412 -6.45 -13.72 4.21
N ASN A 413 -6.61 -15.03 4.02
CA ASN A 413 -7.26 -15.68 2.88
C ASN A 413 -6.67 -15.25 1.52
N PHE A 414 -5.35 -15.42 1.36
CA PHE A 414 -4.62 -15.10 0.14
C PHE A 414 -4.41 -16.34 -0.73
N GLY A 415 -4.82 -16.27 -1.99
CA GLY A 415 -4.81 -17.39 -2.95
C GLY A 415 -3.56 -17.50 -3.82
N GLY A 416 -2.66 -16.51 -3.78
CA GLY A 416 -1.42 -16.53 -4.54
C GLY A 416 -0.33 -17.41 -3.91
N ALA A 417 0.81 -17.50 -4.59
CA ALA A 417 1.97 -18.24 -4.10
C ALA A 417 2.41 -17.70 -2.72
N ASN A 418 2.67 -18.61 -1.78
CA ASN A 418 3.26 -18.27 -0.48
C ASN A 418 4.50 -19.13 -0.22
N PHE A 419 5.60 -18.48 0.19
CA PHE A 419 6.87 -19.15 0.48
C PHE A 419 7.81 -18.26 1.31
N THR A 420 8.84 -18.89 1.89
CA THR A 420 9.95 -18.21 2.58
C THR A 420 11.25 -18.32 1.80
N VAL A 421 12.12 -17.33 1.97
CA VAL A 421 13.47 -17.31 1.40
C VAL A 421 14.51 -17.01 2.48
N ASP A 422 15.62 -17.74 2.43
CA ASP A 422 16.80 -17.51 3.28
C ASP A 422 17.99 -17.11 2.39
N ALA A 423 18.45 -15.87 2.59
CA ALA A 423 19.70 -15.32 2.10
C ALA A 423 20.46 -14.64 3.25
N ALA A 424 20.34 -15.20 4.46
CA ALA A 424 20.84 -14.65 5.71
C ALA A 424 20.45 -13.16 5.90
N CYS A 425 21.43 -12.28 6.08
CA CYS A 425 21.22 -10.85 6.29
C CYS A 425 20.56 -10.12 5.11
N ALA A 426 20.40 -10.78 3.95
CA ALA A 426 19.72 -10.26 2.77
C ALA A 426 18.35 -10.90 2.48
N SER A 427 17.85 -11.81 3.34
CA SER A 427 16.59 -12.55 3.14
C SER A 427 15.40 -11.66 2.78
N SER A 428 15.24 -10.51 3.44
CA SER A 428 14.13 -9.59 3.17
C SER A 428 14.23 -8.86 1.82
N LEU A 429 15.43 -8.54 1.31
CA LEU A 429 15.57 -8.06 -0.07
C LEU A 429 15.44 -9.19 -1.10
N ALA A 430 15.82 -10.42 -0.75
CA ALA A 430 15.52 -11.59 -1.58
C ALA A 430 14.01 -11.81 -1.73
N ALA A 431 13.25 -11.59 -0.66
CA ALA A 431 11.79 -11.65 -0.68
C ALA A 431 11.19 -10.55 -1.58
N VAL A 432 11.75 -9.33 -1.54
CA VAL A 432 11.37 -8.23 -2.45
C VAL A 432 11.70 -8.59 -3.91
N ASP A 433 12.90 -9.09 -4.23
CA ASP A 433 13.27 -9.47 -5.61
C ASP A 433 12.40 -10.63 -6.15
N ALA A 434 11.98 -11.56 -5.29
CA ALA A 434 11.02 -12.60 -5.65
C ALA A 434 9.61 -12.02 -5.90
N ALA A 435 9.09 -11.19 -4.99
CA ALA A 435 7.78 -10.55 -5.14
C ALA A 435 7.68 -9.61 -6.35
N VAL A 436 8.75 -8.85 -6.63
CA VAL A 436 8.86 -8.01 -7.84
C VAL A 436 8.76 -8.85 -9.11
N LYS A 437 9.32 -10.07 -9.13
CA LYS A 437 9.17 -10.99 -10.27
C LYS A 437 7.75 -11.53 -10.39
N GLU A 438 7.12 -11.96 -9.30
CA GLU A 438 5.73 -12.46 -9.33
C GLU A 438 4.74 -11.39 -9.82
N LEU A 439 4.93 -10.14 -9.40
CA LEU A 439 4.16 -8.98 -9.91
C LEU A 439 4.45 -8.70 -11.39
N ARG A 440 5.73 -8.70 -11.80
CA ARG A 440 6.14 -8.45 -13.20
C ARG A 440 5.70 -9.57 -14.16
N LEU A 441 5.67 -10.81 -13.71
CA LEU A 441 5.18 -11.96 -14.50
C LEU A 441 3.64 -12.05 -14.53
N GLY A 442 2.94 -11.23 -13.74
CA GLY A 442 1.48 -11.26 -13.66
C GLY A 442 0.93 -12.48 -12.92
N HIS A 443 1.74 -13.18 -12.13
CA HIS A 443 1.27 -14.29 -11.29
C HIS A 443 0.39 -13.78 -10.14
N CYS A 444 0.69 -12.59 -9.61
CA CYS A 444 -0.12 -11.88 -8.62
C CYS A 444 -0.42 -10.43 -9.05
N ASP A 445 -1.43 -9.82 -8.41
CA ASP A 445 -1.77 -8.39 -8.52
C ASP A 445 -1.28 -7.58 -7.32
N VAL A 446 -1.18 -8.25 -6.17
CA VAL A 446 -0.65 -7.71 -4.90
C VAL A 446 0.37 -8.70 -4.37
N ALA A 447 1.48 -8.22 -3.81
CA ALA A 447 2.42 -9.04 -3.07
C ALA A 447 2.64 -8.47 -1.67
N VAL A 448 2.36 -9.28 -0.66
CA VAL A 448 2.73 -9.01 0.73
C VAL A 448 4.14 -9.56 0.94
N VAL A 449 5.08 -8.68 1.29
CA VAL A 449 6.48 -9.05 1.48
C VAL A 449 6.88 -8.80 2.92
N GLY A 450 7.29 -9.85 3.63
CA GLY A 450 7.74 -9.77 5.01
C GLY A 450 9.24 -10.01 5.16
N GLY A 451 9.80 -9.54 6.26
CA GLY A 451 11.18 -9.78 6.69
C GLY A 451 11.19 -9.92 8.20
N ALA A 452 11.63 -11.06 8.72
CA ALA A 452 11.40 -11.40 10.12
C ALA A 452 12.58 -12.15 10.74
N ASP A 453 13.00 -11.71 11.92
CA ASP A 453 13.91 -12.43 12.81
C ASP A 453 13.67 -11.98 14.27
N THR A 454 13.36 -12.91 15.16
CA THR A 454 13.19 -12.64 16.60
C THR A 454 14.05 -13.54 17.48
N THR A 455 15.02 -14.25 16.91
CA THR A 455 15.83 -15.25 17.61
C THR A 455 17.06 -14.58 18.20
N GLN A 456 17.06 -14.28 19.49
CA GLN A 456 18.20 -13.70 20.22
C GLN A 456 18.61 -14.56 21.44
N ASP A 457 18.34 -15.85 21.36
CA ASP A 457 18.75 -16.82 22.36
C ASP A 457 20.27 -16.91 22.54
N ILE A 458 20.68 -17.55 23.63
CA ILE A 458 22.09 -17.75 23.95
C ILE A 458 22.81 -18.56 22.85
N PHE A 459 22.14 -19.50 22.19
CA PHE A 459 22.72 -20.27 21.08
C PHE A 459 23.16 -19.35 19.93
N SER A 460 22.30 -18.40 19.54
CA SER A 460 22.62 -17.38 18.54
C SER A 460 23.82 -16.53 18.97
N TYR A 461 23.83 -16.02 20.21
CA TYR A 461 24.96 -15.23 20.72
C TYR A 461 26.28 -16.01 20.73
N LEU A 462 26.26 -17.30 21.11
CA LEU A 462 27.45 -18.16 21.09
C LEU A 462 27.96 -18.41 19.66
N LEU A 463 27.08 -18.60 18.68
CA LEU A 463 27.48 -18.73 17.27
C LEU A 463 28.15 -17.45 16.73
N PHE A 464 27.55 -16.27 16.98
CA PHE A 464 28.11 -15.00 16.52
C PHE A 464 29.38 -14.59 17.28
N ALA A 465 29.48 -14.90 18.58
CA ALA A 465 30.69 -14.69 19.37
C ALA A 465 31.84 -15.58 18.89
N ASN A 466 31.60 -16.88 18.67
CA ASN A 466 32.63 -17.78 18.12
C ASN A 466 33.02 -17.40 16.67
N SER A 467 32.12 -16.75 15.93
CA SER A 467 32.41 -16.16 14.61
C SER A 467 33.18 -14.83 14.66
N HIS A 468 33.41 -14.26 15.86
CA HIS A 468 34.16 -13.01 16.09
C HIS A 468 33.57 -11.77 15.39
N VAL A 469 32.26 -11.75 15.13
CA VAL A 469 31.59 -10.63 14.42
C VAL A 469 30.82 -9.68 15.32
N LEU A 470 30.55 -10.04 16.58
CA LEU A 470 29.89 -9.15 17.54
C LEU A 470 30.83 -7.99 17.94
N SER A 471 30.29 -6.79 18.10
CA SER A 471 30.99 -5.66 18.72
C SER A 471 31.07 -5.88 20.24
N PRO A 472 32.27 -5.81 20.86
CA PRO A 472 32.40 -5.82 22.32
C PRO A 472 31.75 -4.60 22.99
N ARG A 473 31.65 -3.48 22.27
CA ARG A 473 30.95 -2.26 22.72
C ARG A 473 29.46 -2.28 22.40
N GLY A 474 28.97 -3.32 21.72
CA GLY A 474 27.55 -3.55 21.54
C GLY A 474 26.84 -2.50 20.68
N ARG A 475 27.50 -1.98 19.64
CA ARG A 475 26.91 -1.05 18.67
C ARG A 475 27.43 -1.35 17.27
N CYS A 476 26.55 -1.31 16.27
CA CYS A 476 27.00 -1.18 14.88
C CYS A 476 27.46 0.27 14.67
N ARG A 477 28.73 0.48 14.32
CA ARG A 477 29.31 1.81 14.04
C ARG A 477 29.62 1.97 12.54
N PRO A 478 28.59 2.03 11.66
CA PRO A 478 28.80 2.01 10.23
C PRO A 478 29.63 3.22 9.77
N PHE A 479 30.66 2.96 8.98
CA PHE A 479 31.55 3.98 8.38
C PHE A 479 32.41 4.79 9.37
N ASP A 480 32.39 4.46 10.67
CA ASP A 480 33.26 5.05 11.68
C ASP A 480 34.65 4.39 11.69
N GLU A 481 35.69 5.15 12.01
CA GLU A 481 37.08 4.64 12.14
C GLU A 481 37.19 3.58 13.24
N GLY A 482 36.31 3.64 14.25
CA GLY A 482 36.21 2.69 15.34
C GLY A 482 35.32 1.47 15.06
N ALA A 483 34.85 1.22 13.83
CA ALA A 483 34.02 0.06 13.47
C ALA A 483 34.61 -1.31 13.94
N ASP A 484 33.95 -1.99 14.89
CA ASP A 484 34.47 -3.19 15.58
C ASP A 484 33.51 -4.40 15.61
N GLY A 485 32.39 -4.38 14.89
CA GLY A 485 31.44 -5.49 14.82
C GLY A 485 29.97 -5.06 14.81
N ILE A 486 29.08 -6.03 14.93
CA ILE A 486 27.62 -5.84 15.00
C ILE A 486 27.10 -5.95 16.44
N ALA A 487 26.01 -5.24 16.74
CA ALA A 487 25.04 -5.70 17.74
C ALA A 487 23.94 -6.46 16.98
N ILE A 488 23.61 -7.68 17.40
CA ILE A 488 22.47 -8.43 16.79
C ILE A 488 21.14 -7.94 17.36
N SER A 489 20.07 -8.10 16.61
CA SER A 489 18.80 -7.44 16.91
C SER A 489 17.59 -8.19 16.37
N GLU A 490 16.44 -7.98 16.99
CA GLU A 490 15.12 -8.47 16.60
C GLU A 490 14.44 -7.51 15.61
N GLY A 491 13.55 -8.01 14.78
CA GLY A 491 12.71 -7.17 13.93
C GLY A 491 11.75 -7.96 13.07
N VAL A 492 10.56 -7.40 12.85
CA VAL A 492 9.61 -7.84 11.83
C VAL A 492 9.12 -6.61 11.06
N ALA A 493 9.33 -6.57 9.76
CA ALA A 493 8.84 -5.52 8.88
C ALA A 493 8.10 -6.16 7.70
N ALA A 494 7.02 -5.53 7.25
CA ALA A 494 6.29 -5.96 6.06
C ALA A 494 5.96 -4.79 5.14
N VAL A 495 5.85 -5.05 3.85
CA VAL A 495 5.40 -4.09 2.84
C VAL A 495 4.39 -4.72 1.90
N VAL A 496 3.45 -3.91 1.42
CA VAL A 496 2.49 -4.29 0.39
C VAL A 496 2.93 -3.66 -0.93
N LEU A 497 3.14 -4.51 -1.93
CA LEU A 497 3.65 -4.14 -3.25
C LEU A 497 2.62 -4.38 -4.36
N LYS A 498 2.60 -3.49 -5.34
CA LYS A 498 1.81 -3.60 -6.59
C LYS A 498 2.60 -3.08 -7.77
N ARG A 499 2.19 -3.39 -9.00
CA ARG A 499 2.65 -2.62 -10.18
C ARG A 499 2.18 -1.17 -10.04
N VAL A 500 3.01 -0.18 -10.41
CA VAL A 500 2.66 1.26 -10.27
C VAL A 500 1.33 1.57 -10.96
N GLU A 501 1.11 1.04 -12.17
CA GLU A 501 -0.15 1.18 -12.92
C GLU A 501 -1.39 0.66 -12.17
N ASP A 502 -1.27 -0.44 -11.41
CA ASP A 502 -2.37 -0.98 -10.60
C ASP A 502 -2.61 -0.14 -9.35
N ALA A 503 -1.54 0.42 -8.77
CA ALA A 503 -1.64 1.33 -7.63
C ALA A 503 -2.30 2.65 -8.02
N GLU A 504 -1.93 3.22 -9.18
CA GLU A 504 -2.57 4.39 -9.76
C GLU A 504 -4.04 4.11 -10.13
N ARG A 505 -4.33 2.97 -10.78
CA ARG A 505 -5.70 2.57 -11.16
C ARG A 505 -6.63 2.44 -9.95
N ASP A 506 -6.17 1.74 -8.92
CA ASP A 506 -7.02 1.40 -7.77
C ASP A 506 -7.09 2.55 -6.73
N GLY A 507 -6.30 3.61 -6.94
CA GLY A 507 -6.21 4.75 -6.04
C GLY A 507 -5.57 4.36 -4.72
N ASP A 508 -4.38 3.75 -4.78
CA ASP A 508 -3.53 3.49 -3.62
C ASP A 508 -2.56 4.65 -3.38
N ARG A 509 -2.24 4.92 -2.11
CA ARG A 509 -1.10 5.76 -1.76
C ARG A 509 0.18 5.05 -2.16
N ILE A 510 1.16 5.79 -2.68
CA ILE A 510 2.48 5.27 -3.04
C ILE A 510 3.53 6.01 -2.20
N TYR A 511 4.29 5.28 -1.38
CA TYR A 511 5.41 5.84 -0.61
C TYR A 511 6.65 6.04 -1.47
N ALA A 512 6.99 5.02 -2.26
CA ALA A 512 8.15 5.01 -3.15
C ALA A 512 7.93 3.99 -4.29
N ILE A 513 8.72 4.16 -5.36
CA ILE A 513 8.74 3.27 -6.52
C ILE A 513 10.04 2.45 -6.49
N ILE A 514 9.93 1.13 -6.45
CA ILE A 514 11.05 0.21 -6.74
C ILE A 514 11.23 0.18 -8.26
N ARG A 515 12.29 0.85 -8.75
CA ARG A 515 12.64 0.91 -10.16
C ARG A 515 13.34 -0.37 -10.61
N GLY A 516 14.31 -0.83 -9.83
CA GLY A 516 15.06 -2.05 -10.11
C GLY A 516 15.66 -2.65 -8.86
N ILE A 517 15.62 -3.98 -8.76
CA ILE A 517 16.33 -4.75 -7.73
C ILE A 517 17.11 -5.86 -8.44
N ALA A 518 18.31 -6.16 -7.95
CA ALA A 518 19.13 -7.24 -8.47
C ALA A 518 19.88 -8.00 -7.39
N ALA A 519 20.12 -9.28 -7.68
CA ALA A 519 20.91 -10.19 -6.88
C ALA A 519 22.29 -10.43 -7.52
N SER A 520 23.29 -10.73 -6.71
CA SER A 520 24.55 -11.35 -7.15
C SER A 520 25.05 -12.35 -6.11
N SER A 521 26.12 -13.07 -6.45
CA SER A 521 26.91 -13.82 -5.48
C SER A 521 28.38 -13.37 -5.50
N ASP A 522 29.00 -13.43 -4.32
CA ASP A 522 30.45 -13.29 -4.08
C ASP A 522 31.26 -14.44 -4.70
N GLY A 523 30.64 -15.61 -4.90
CA GLY A 523 31.29 -16.79 -5.41
C GLY A 523 32.44 -17.26 -4.51
N ARG A 524 33.63 -17.45 -5.09
CA ARG A 524 34.82 -17.88 -4.34
C ARG A 524 35.57 -16.67 -3.77
N ALA A 525 35.39 -16.42 -2.47
CA ALA A 525 36.11 -15.41 -1.69
C ALA A 525 37.23 -16.01 -0.82
N LEU A 526 37.84 -15.21 0.08
CA LEU A 526 38.89 -15.64 1.03
C LEU A 526 38.39 -16.64 2.09
N GLY A 527 37.08 -16.67 2.34
CA GLY A 527 36.38 -17.59 3.22
C GLY A 527 34.88 -17.50 2.97
N LEU A 528 34.09 -18.44 3.49
CA LEU A 528 32.64 -18.49 3.26
C LEU A 528 31.92 -17.20 3.68
N THR A 529 32.41 -16.53 4.72
CA THR A 529 31.80 -15.34 5.34
C THR A 529 32.51 -14.02 4.98
N ALA A 530 33.53 -14.07 4.11
CA ALA A 530 34.32 -12.90 3.75
C ALA A 530 33.65 -12.14 2.59
N PRO A 531 33.31 -10.85 2.75
CA PRO A 531 32.62 -10.08 1.71
C PRO A 531 33.51 -9.91 0.48
N ASN A 532 32.91 -9.96 -0.71
CA ASN A 532 33.61 -9.78 -1.98
C ASN A 532 33.17 -8.49 -2.70
N TYR A 533 34.11 -7.55 -2.86
CA TYR A 533 33.95 -6.31 -3.65
C TYR A 533 33.27 -6.56 -5.00
N GLU A 534 33.70 -7.61 -5.71
CA GLU A 534 33.28 -7.89 -7.08
C GLU A 534 31.89 -8.57 -7.12
N GLY A 535 31.47 -9.22 -6.03
CA GLY A 535 30.08 -9.63 -5.87
C GLY A 535 29.18 -8.42 -5.64
N GLN A 536 29.51 -7.57 -4.68
CA GLN A 536 28.74 -6.36 -4.36
C GLN A 536 28.62 -5.42 -5.56
N ARG A 537 29.73 -5.11 -6.25
CA ARG A 537 29.74 -4.29 -7.48
C ARG A 537 28.75 -4.81 -8.53
N ARG A 538 28.73 -6.13 -8.78
CA ARG A 538 27.78 -6.75 -9.73
C ARG A 538 26.32 -6.56 -9.30
N ALA A 539 25.99 -6.68 -8.01
CA ALA A 539 24.61 -6.47 -7.56
C ALA A 539 24.16 -5.03 -7.80
N VAL A 540 25.02 -4.06 -7.47
CA VAL A 540 24.79 -2.63 -7.69
C VAL A 540 24.59 -2.34 -9.18
N GLU A 541 25.51 -2.75 -10.05
CA GLU A 541 25.41 -2.53 -11.50
C GLU A 541 24.16 -3.15 -12.13
N GLN A 542 23.84 -4.40 -11.76
CA GLN A 542 22.64 -5.07 -12.28
C GLN A 542 21.35 -4.42 -11.80
N ALA A 543 21.32 -3.81 -10.61
CA ALA A 543 20.15 -3.10 -10.11
C ALA A 543 19.91 -1.80 -10.90
N TYR A 544 20.96 -1.03 -11.19
CA TYR A 544 20.85 0.17 -12.03
C TYR A 544 20.50 -0.15 -13.49
N LEU A 545 21.08 -1.21 -14.06
CA LEU A 545 20.71 -1.71 -15.40
C LEU A 545 19.23 -2.11 -15.46
N ARG A 546 18.66 -2.71 -14.41
CA ARG A 546 17.23 -3.06 -14.32
C ARG A 546 16.33 -1.87 -13.99
N ALA A 547 16.87 -0.82 -13.36
CA ALA A 547 16.13 0.40 -13.04
C ALA A 547 16.01 1.35 -14.24
N GLU A 548 16.92 1.22 -15.22
CA GLU A 548 17.12 2.16 -16.33
C GLU A 548 17.37 3.60 -15.81
N VAL A 549 18.24 3.70 -14.80
CA VAL A 549 18.58 4.93 -14.06
C VAL A 549 20.11 5.05 -13.92
N SER A 550 20.66 6.26 -14.06
CA SER A 550 22.09 6.51 -13.81
C SER A 550 22.37 6.61 -12.30
N PRO A 551 23.40 5.90 -11.76
CA PRO A 551 23.83 6.05 -10.37
C PRO A 551 24.16 7.48 -9.96
N GLN A 552 24.57 8.33 -10.91
CA GLN A 552 24.85 9.76 -10.70
C GLN A 552 23.64 10.55 -10.15
N THR A 553 22.42 10.05 -10.36
CA THR A 553 21.17 10.71 -10.00
C THR A 553 20.65 10.30 -8.61
N VAL A 554 21.34 9.39 -7.92
CA VAL A 554 20.97 8.92 -6.58
C VAL A 554 21.61 9.80 -5.53
N GLU A 555 20.81 10.30 -4.60
CA GLU A 555 21.22 11.27 -3.58
C GLU A 555 21.36 10.63 -2.19
N LEU A 556 20.79 9.44 -1.98
CA LEU A 556 20.85 8.65 -0.73
C LEU A 556 21.15 7.17 -0.98
N VAL A 557 22.08 6.58 -0.23
CA VAL A 557 22.27 5.12 -0.12
C VAL A 557 22.11 4.68 1.33
N GLU A 558 21.06 3.93 1.59
CA GLU A 558 20.90 3.14 2.81
C GLU A 558 21.65 1.81 2.62
N ALA A 559 22.89 1.80 3.08
CA ALA A 559 23.85 0.74 2.89
C ALA A 559 23.58 -0.47 3.80
N HIS A 560 24.24 -1.59 3.51
CA HIS A 560 24.24 -2.73 4.40
C HIS A 560 24.93 -2.36 5.73
N GLY A 561 26.04 -1.62 5.69
CA GLY A 561 26.63 -0.81 6.77
C GLY A 561 26.58 -1.50 8.13
N THR A 562 27.45 -2.48 8.33
CA THR A 562 27.44 -3.35 9.52
C THR A 562 28.21 -2.77 10.69
N GLY A 563 29.13 -1.83 10.45
CA GLY A 563 30.11 -1.44 11.46
C GLY A 563 31.26 -2.44 11.57
N THR A 564 31.57 -3.17 10.49
CA THR A 564 32.76 -4.04 10.42
C THR A 564 33.86 -3.37 9.59
N ALA A 565 35.09 -3.26 10.14
CA ALA A 565 36.20 -2.54 9.51
C ALA A 565 36.66 -3.05 8.12
N VAL A 566 36.24 -4.27 7.75
CA VAL A 566 36.43 -4.86 6.41
C VAL A 566 35.17 -4.67 5.58
N GLY A 567 33.99 -5.11 6.07
CA GLY A 567 32.75 -5.07 5.31
C GLY A 567 32.33 -3.68 4.88
N ASP A 568 32.36 -2.70 5.80
CA ASP A 568 32.02 -1.31 5.49
C ASP A 568 32.97 -0.70 4.45
N ARG A 569 34.25 -1.12 4.43
CA ARG A 569 35.23 -0.65 3.45
C ARG A 569 34.95 -1.25 2.08
N THR A 570 34.78 -2.57 2.01
CA THR A 570 34.46 -3.29 0.78
C THR A 570 33.16 -2.77 0.15
N GLU A 571 32.15 -2.47 0.97
CA GLU A 571 30.89 -1.88 0.51
C GLU A 571 31.07 -0.47 -0.07
N VAL A 572 31.75 0.43 0.67
CA VAL A 572 31.98 1.80 0.18
C VAL A 572 32.88 1.80 -1.05
N GLU A 573 33.89 0.95 -1.14
CA GLU A 573 34.74 0.77 -2.33
C GLU A 573 33.90 0.29 -3.53
N ALA A 574 33.05 -0.74 -3.35
CA ALA A 574 32.21 -1.28 -4.41
C ALA A 574 31.18 -0.26 -4.91
N LEU A 575 30.47 0.42 -4.01
CA LEU A 575 29.54 1.51 -4.34
C LEU A 575 30.28 2.67 -5.04
N ALA A 576 31.41 3.13 -4.49
CA ALA A 576 32.16 4.26 -5.05
C ALA A 576 32.63 3.98 -6.48
N SER A 577 33.00 2.74 -6.80
CA SER A 577 33.41 2.37 -8.15
C SER A 577 32.31 2.60 -9.19
N VAL A 578 31.08 2.20 -8.90
CA VAL A 578 29.93 2.30 -9.81
C VAL A 578 29.46 3.76 -9.94
N TYR A 579 29.41 4.48 -8.82
CA TYR A 579 28.97 5.87 -8.80
C TYR A 579 29.98 6.83 -9.45
N ALA A 580 31.27 6.65 -9.20
CA ALA A 580 32.32 7.45 -9.86
C ALA A 580 32.40 7.15 -11.36
N ALA A 581 32.20 5.89 -11.78
CA ALA A 581 32.12 5.53 -13.20
C ALA A 581 30.90 6.15 -13.90
N ALA A 582 29.79 6.38 -13.17
CA ALA A 582 28.62 7.12 -13.65
C ALA A 582 28.80 8.65 -13.62
N GLY A 583 29.90 9.18 -13.08
CA GLY A 583 30.18 10.61 -13.01
C GLY A 583 29.66 11.34 -11.76
N ALA A 584 29.32 10.63 -10.68
CA ALA A 584 28.97 11.25 -9.41
C ALA A 584 30.17 12.02 -8.82
N ALA A 585 29.94 13.26 -8.39
CA ALA A 585 30.99 14.11 -7.83
C ALA A 585 31.37 13.69 -6.39
N THR A 586 32.59 14.02 -5.97
CA THR A 586 33.07 13.78 -4.60
C THR A 586 32.15 14.43 -3.57
N GLY A 587 31.69 13.64 -2.58
CA GLY A 587 30.77 14.12 -1.55
C GLY A 587 29.38 14.55 -2.05
N GLN A 588 28.91 14.03 -3.18
CA GLN A 588 27.57 14.30 -3.71
C GLN A 588 26.47 13.48 -3.01
N VAL A 589 26.76 12.22 -2.66
CA VAL A 589 25.74 11.23 -2.26
C VAL A 589 25.78 10.96 -0.75
N ALA A 590 24.63 11.08 -0.08
CA ALA A 590 24.50 10.67 1.31
C ALA A 590 24.62 9.15 1.42
N ILE A 591 25.39 8.64 2.38
CA ILE A 591 25.36 7.23 2.77
C ILE A 591 24.95 7.10 4.25
N GLY A 592 24.23 6.03 4.57
CA GLY A 592 23.78 5.76 5.92
C GLY A 592 23.45 4.29 6.17
N SER A 593 23.16 3.94 7.42
CA SER A 593 22.67 2.61 7.80
C SER A 593 21.88 2.69 9.11
N VAL A 594 20.63 2.21 9.09
CA VAL A 594 19.76 2.15 10.28
C VAL A 594 20.26 1.19 11.36
N LYS A 595 21.25 0.35 11.06
CA LYS A 595 21.88 -0.52 12.07
C LYS A 595 22.57 0.27 13.17
N SER A 596 22.92 1.54 12.89
CA SER A 596 23.40 2.49 13.89
C SER A 596 22.34 2.91 14.94
N ASN A 597 21.04 2.79 14.60
CA ASN A 597 19.91 3.05 15.49
C ASN A 597 19.43 1.78 16.20
N ILE A 598 19.22 0.69 15.46
CA ILE A 598 18.48 -0.50 15.96
C ILE A 598 19.32 -1.78 16.03
N GLY A 599 20.62 -1.72 15.73
CA GLY A 599 21.45 -2.92 15.57
C GLY A 599 21.12 -3.69 14.28
N HIS A 600 21.68 -4.89 14.13
CA HIS A 600 21.47 -5.73 12.95
C HIS A 600 20.31 -6.70 13.13
N THR A 601 19.15 -6.36 12.56
CA THR A 601 17.90 -7.15 12.59
C THR A 601 17.90 -8.39 11.67
N LYS A 602 19.08 -9.00 11.47
CA LYS A 602 19.34 -10.21 10.66
C LYS A 602 18.50 -10.29 9.38
N CYS A 603 17.55 -11.23 9.29
CA CYS A 603 16.73 -11.45 8.09
C CYS A 603 15.79 -10.27 7.77
N ALA A 604 15.37 -9.48 8.76
CA ALA A 604 14.51 -8.30 8.59
C ALA A 604 15.28 -7.03 8.15
N ALA A 605 16.62 -7.05 8.16
CA ALA A 605 17.45 -5.85 7.96
C ALA A 605 17.23 -5.13 6.63
N GLY A 606 17.00 -5.87 5.54
CA GLY A 606 16.72 -5.31 4.22
C GLY A 606 15.41 -4.52 4.18
N LEU A 607 14.34 -5.03 4.80
CA LEU A 607 13.06 -4.33 4.85
C LEU A 607 13.03 -3.20 5.88
N ALA A 608 13.73 -3.31 7.02
CA ALA A 608 13.90 -2.17 7.94
C ALA A 608 14.56 -0.97 7.21
N SER A 609 15.63 -1.23 6.46
CA SER A 609 16.28 -0.23 5.60
C SER A 609 15.39 0.27 4.46
N LEU A 610 14.59 -0.61 3.82
CA LEU A 610 13.65 -0.21 2.76
C LEU A 610 12.52 0.70 3.29
N VAL A 611 11.93 0.38 4.44
CA VAL A 611 10.89 1.22 5.07
C VAL A 611 11.44 2.58 5.44
N LYS A 612 12.63 2.66 6.06
CA LYS A 612 13.34 3.93 6.31
C LYS A 612 13.52 4.74 5.02
N THR A 613 13.95 4.08 3.95
CA THR A 613 14.24 4.75 2.66
C THR A 613 12.96 5.21 1.95
N ALA A 614 11.88 4.44 2.02
CA ALA A 614 10.58 4.81 1.48
C ALA A 614 9.96 5.98 2.25
N ARG A 615 10.07 6.02 3.59
CA ARG A 615 9.68 7.19 4.39
C ARG A 615 10.55 8.41 4.08
N ALA A 616 11.87 8.24 3.92
CA ALA A 616 12.80 9.32 3.54
C ALA A 616 12.46 9.97 2.19
N LEU A 617 12.08 9.17 1.19
CA LEU A 617 11.59 9.66 -0.11
C LEU A 617 10.24 10.37 0.02
N HIS A 618 9.26 9.74 0.69
CA HIS A 618 7.90 10.25 0.84
C HIS A 618 7.85 11.59 1.61
N ASP A 619 8.54 11.66 2.75
CA ASP A 619 8.59 12.86 3.60
C ASP A 619 9.66 13.86 3.14
N ARG A 620 10.49 13.48 2.17
CA ARG A 620 11.57 14.30 1.57
C ARG A 620 12.57 14.79 2.63
N VAL A 621 13.10 13.85 3.41
CA VAL A 621 14.09 14.09 4.47
C VAL A 621 15.25 13.11 4.34
N LEU A 622 16.49 13.61 4.40
CA LEU A 622 17.68 12.77 4.54
C LEU A 622 17.84 12.38 6.03
N PRO A 623 17.73 11.09 6.38
CA PRO A 623 17.78 10.62 7.76
C PRO A 623 19.22 10.56 8.29
N PRO A 624 19.45 10.71 9.60
CA PRO A 624 20.77 10.59 10.19
C PRO A 624 21.27 9.12 10.21
N THR A 625 22.56 8.99 10.47
CA THR A 625 23.26 7.73 10.79
C THR A 625 24.11 8.00 12.02
N LEU A 626 23.93 7.19 13.05
CA LEU A 626 24.53 7.39 14.36
C LEU A 626 25.92 6.75 14.46
N GLN A 627 26.57 6.97 15.60
CA GLN A 627 27.83 6.32 15.99
C GLN A 627 29.07 6.69 15.14
N ILE A 628 29.02 7.82 14.42
CA ILE A 628 30.12 8.35 13.62
C ILE A 628 30.81 9.48 14.39
N GLU A 629 31.90 9.14 15.09
CA GLU A 629 32.80 10.11 15.72
C GLU A 629 33.87 10.59 14.73
N ARG A 630 34.38 9.67 13.89
CA ARG A 630 35.38 9.94 12.85
C ARG A 630 35.13 9.05 11.66
N VAL A 631 34.90 9.65 10.50
CA VAL A 631 34.68 8.89 9.26
C VAL A 631 35.91 8.05 8.90
N ASN A 632 35.69 6.77 8.56
CA ASN A 632 36.73 5.80 8.21
C ASN A 632 37.46 6.18 6.92
N ARG A 633 38.59 6.89 7.06
CA ARG A 633 39.43 7.34 5.92
C ARG A 633 39.92 6.20 5.03
N LYS A 634 40.01 4.96 5.53
CA LYS A 634 40.42 3.79 4.74
C LYS A 634 39.37 3.36 3.71
N ALA A 635 38.12 3.83 3.84
CA ALA A 635 37.06 3.67 2.84
C ALA A 635 37.04 4.79 1.78
N GLY A 636 38.01 5.71 1.79
CA GLY A 636 38.16 6.75 0.75
C GLY A 636 37.20 7.94 0.85
N PHE A 637 36.48 8.08 1.97
CA PHE A 637 35.63 9.25 2.24
C PHE A 637 36.42 10.57 2.14
N GLY A 638 35.82 11.56 1.48
CA GLY A 638 36.49 12.81 1.11
C GLY A 638 37.25 12.77 -0.23
N SER A 639 37.44 11.58 -0.82
CA SER A 639 37.94 11.39 -2.19
C SER A 639 36.98 10.60 -3.10
N ASN A 640 35.88 10.07 -2.56
CA ASN A 640 34.87 9.30 -3.28
C ASN A 640 33.52 10.05 -3.30
N PRO A 641 32.50 9.57 -4.06
CA PRO A 641 31.22 10.26 -4.17
C PRO A 641 30.38 10.37 -2.88
N PHE A 642 30.74 9.67 -1.81
CA PHE A 642 29.90 9.52 -0.63
C PHE A 642 30.33 10.42 0.54
N TYR A 643 29.36 10.81 1.35
CA TYR A 643 29.55 11.33 2.72
C TYR A 643 28.53 10.68 3.67
N PRO A 644 28.91 10.30 4.90
CA PRO A 644 27.94 9.83 5.86
C PRO A 644 27.03 10.98 6.30
N ASN A 645 25.71 10.78 6.26
CA ASN A 645 24.75 11.79 6.70
C ASN A 645 24.45 11.62 8.20
N THR A 646 25.00 12.48 9.05
CA THR A 646 24.92 12.36 10.52
C THR A 646 23.75 13.11 11.16
N GLU A 647 23.03 13.94 10.40
CA GLU A 647 21.96 14.81 10.90
C GLU A 647 20.70 14.70 10.03
N ALA A 648 19.51 14.75 10.65
CA ALA A 648 18.25 14.83 9.94
C ALA A 648 18.13 16.18 9.23
N ARG A 649 17.85 16.19 7.92
CA ARG A 649 17.73 17.45 7.15
C ARG A 649 16.80 17.36 5.94
N PRO A 650 16.17 18.47 5.51
CA PRO A 650 15.34 18.48 4.31
C PRO A 650 16.08 17.97 3.08
N TRP A 651 15.46 17.05 2.35
CA TRP A 651 15.97 16.54 1.09
C TRP A 651 15.51 17.47 -0.04
N LEU A 652 16.26 18.54 -0.26
CA LEU A 652 16.04 19.47 -1.36
C LEU A 652 16.52 18.82 -2.68
N HIS A 653 15.79 18.98 -3.79
CA HIS A 653 16.25 18.46 -5.10
C HIS A 653 17.59 19.11 -5.47
N ALA A 654 18.64 18.32 -5.70
CA ALA A 654 19.91 18.85 -6.17
C ALA A 654 19.90 19.15 -7.68
N LEU A 655 19.05 18.46 -8.45
CA LEU A 655 18.94 18.55 -9.90
C LEU A 655 17.53 18.98 -10.31
N ALA A 656 17.42 20.16 -10.94
CA ALA A 656 16.15 20.63 -11.49
C ALA A 656 15.68 19.68 -12.61
N ASN A 657 14.49 19.11 -12.43
CA ASN A 657 13.81 18.13 -13.30
C ASN A 657 14.18 16.64 -13.11
N GLU A 658 14.89 16.24 -12.04
CA GLU A 658 15.03 14.82 -11.70
C GLU A 658 14.34 14.47 -10.36
N PRO A 659 13.63 13.33 -10.27
CA PRO A 659 13.03 12.86 -9.03
C PRO A 659 14.10 12.40 -8.04
N ARG A 660 13.84 12.58 -6.74
CA ARG A 660 14.69 12.03 -5.66
C ARG A 660 14.81 10.53 -5.84
N ARG A 661 16.04 10.03 -5.76
CA ARG A 661 16.33 8.61 -5.83
C ARG A 661 17.21 8.17 -4.68
N ALA A 662 16.91 6.96 -4.20
CA ALA A 662 17.67 6.27 -3.18
C ALA A 662 18.10 4.88 -3.66
N ALA A 663 18.99 4.25 -2.91
CA ALA A 663 19.18 2.82 -3.01
C ALA A 663 19.34 2.15 -1.64
N VAL A 664 19.02 0.86 -1.58
CA VAL A 664 19.14 0.01 -0.38
C VAL A 664 20.02 -1.20 -0.70
N SER A 665 21.04 -1.45 0.13
CA SER A 665 21.90 -2.64 0.04
C SER A 665 21.64 -3.63 1.17
N ALA A 666 21.63 -4.93 0.86
CA ALA A 666 21.74 -5.99 1.86
C ALA A 666 22.65 -7.11 1.38
N PHE A 667 23.70 -7.40 2.15
CA PHE A 667 24.72 -8.39 1.80
C PHE A 667 24.68 -9.51 2.84
N GLY A 668 24.21 -10.69 2.42
CA GLY A 668 24.14 -11.86 3.29
C GLY A 668 25.52 -12.45 3.53
N PHE A 669 25.85 -12.81 4.76
CA PHE A 669 27.17 -13.39 5.10
C PHE A 669 27.48 -14.67 4.33
N GLY A 670 26.47 -15.38 3.78
CA GLY A 670 26.66 -16.51 2.86
C GLY A 670 27.12 -16.12 1.44
N GLY A 671 27.46 -14.86 1.20
CA GLY A 671 27.94 -14.36 -0.09
C GLY A 671 26.84 -14.11 -1.12
N THR A 672 25.62 -13.80 -0.70
CA THR A 672 24.50 -13.40 -1.58
C THR A 672 24.16 -11.94 -1.35
N ASN A 673 24.22 -11.13 -2.40
CA ASN A 673 24.06 -9.68 -2.33
C ASN A 673 22.79 -9.23 -3.03
N PHE A 674 22.09 -8.26 -2.46
CA PHE A 674 20.99 -7.56 -3.11
C PHE A 674 21.20 -6.04 -3.06
N HIS A 675 20.86 -5.37 -4.16
CA HIS A 675 20.78 -3.92 -4.23
C HIS A 675 19.45 -3.52 -4.87
N CYS A 676 18.74 -2.56 -4.27
CA CYS A 676 17.41 -2.11 -4.67
C CYS A 676 17.42 -0.60 -4.89
N VAL A 677 17.05 -0.14 -6.09
CA VAL A 677 16.96 1.27 -6.47
C VAL A 677 15.52 1.75 -6.30
N LEU A 678 15.33 2.82 -5.53
CA LEU A 678 14.05 3.46 -5.26
C LEU A 678 14.01 4.88 -5.83
N GLU A 679 12.82 5.33 -6.17
CA GLU A 679 12.51 6.67 -6.68
C GLU A 679 11.28 7.21 -5.93
N GLU A 680 11.20 8.52 -5.71
CA GLU A 680 9.99 9.12 -5.15
C GLU A 680 8.80 9.01 -6.13
N TYR A 681 7.58 9.04 -5.60
CA TYR A 681 6.37 9.22 -6.40
C TYR A 681 5.96 10.69 -6.32
N ASP A 682 6.14 11.43 -7.42
CA ASP A 682 5.98 12.89 -7.49
C ASP A 682 4.60 13.35 -7.98
N ARG A 683 3.85 12.46 -8.63
CA ARG A 683 2.49 12.71 -9.10
C ARG A 683 1.54 12.90 -7.93
N ASP A 684 0.59 13.81 -8.08
CA ASP A 684 -0.56 13.90 -7.17
C ASP A 684 -1.31 12.55 -7.20
N TYR A 685 -1.18 11.79 -6.11
CA TYR A 685 -2.18 10.79 -5.72
C TYR A 685 -3.56 11.44 -5.86
N LEU A 686 -4.53 10.76 -6.49
CA LEU A 686 -5.91 11.24 -6.58
C LEU A 686 -6.33 11.68 -5.17
N PRO A 687 -6.43 12.99 -4.88
CA PRO A 687 -6.52 13.44 -3.50
C PRO A 687 -7.75 12.79 -2.91
N ARG A 688 -7.58 12.09 -1.77
CA ARG A 688 -8.67 11.41 -1.03
C ARG A 688 -9.86 12.37 -1.06
N PRO A 689 -10.94 12.08 -1.82
CA PRO A 689 -11.66 13.13 -2.52
C PRO A 689 -12.05 14.27 -1.59
N ALA A 690 -11.55 15.48 -1.88
CA ALA A 690 -11.88 16.73 -1.18
C ALA A 690 -13.38 17.11 -1.29
N ALA A 691 -14.21 16.18 -1.77
CA ALA A 691 -15.65 16.10 -1.60
C ALA A 691 -16.08 15.72 -0.17
N LEU A 692 -15.20 15.19 0.68
CA LEU A 692 -15.24 15.52 2.10
C LEU A 692 -14.74 16.96 2.26
N LYS A 693 -15.60 17.90 1.86
CA LYS A 693 -15.56 19.26 2.39
C LYS A 693 -15.50 19.14 3.91
N THR A 694 -14.77 20.04 4.56
CA THR A 694 -14.93 20.34 5.97
C THR A 694 -16.42 20.54 6.27
N ARG A 695 -17.05 19.50 6.82
CA ARG A 695 -18.35 19.63 7.46
C ARG A 695 -18.09 20.35 8.78
N SER A 696 -19.05 21.10 9.29
CA SER A 696 -18.97 21.73 10.62
C SER A 696 -18.92 20.72 11.77
N SER A 697 -18.97 19.43 11.46
CA SER A 697 -18.93 18.29 12.37
C SER A 697 -18.60 17.03 11.56
N GLU A 698 -17.66 16.23 12.04
CA GLU A 698 -17.33 14.91 11.49
C GLU A 698 -18.09 13.82 12.26
N LEU A 699 -18.48 12.76 11.56
CA LEU A 699 -19.00 11.55 12.21
C LEU A 699 -17.86 10.54 12.27
N LEU A 700 -17.20 10.50 13.42
CA LEU A 700 -16.20 9.48 13.74
C LEU A 700 -16.94 8.28 14.36
N VAL A 701 -16.70 7.09 13.83
CA VAL A 701 -17.35 5.85 14.27
C VAL A 701 -16.27 4.88 14.70
N TRP A 702 -16.38 4.38 15.93
CA TRP A 702 -15.54 3.32 16.47
C TRP A 702 -16.39 2.10 16.79
N GLN A 703 -15.80 0.92 16.61
CA GLN A 703 -16.41 -0.36 16.93
C GLN A 703 -15.34 -1.28 17.49
N ALA A 704 -15.58 -1.83 18.67
CA ALA A 704 -14.79 -2.90 19.26
C ALA A 704 -15.71 -4.07 19.66
N ALA A 705 -15.11 -5.22 20.00
CA ALA A 705 -15.85 -6.40 20.43
C ALA A 705 -16.67 -6.18 21.73
N ASP A 706 -16.22 -5.26 22.58
CA ASP A 706 -16.89 -4.92 23.83
C ASP A 706 -16.64 -3.44 24.26
N ARG A 707 -17.35 -3.02 25.31
CA ARG A 707 -17.34 -1.63 25.82
C ARG A 707 -16.05 -1.22 26.54
N ALA A 708 -15.32 -2.16 27.14
CA ALA A 708 -14.04 -1.87 27.79
C ALA A 708 -12.95 -1.65 26.74
N THR A 709 -12.88 -2.51 25.72
CA THR A 709 -11.96 -2.39 24.58
C THR A 709 -12.20 -1.06 23.84
N LEU A 710 -13.46 -0.76 23.48
CA LEU A 710 -13.85 0.51 22.85
C LEU A 710 -13.44 1.74 23.69
N ARG A 711 -13.49 1.63 25.02
CA ARG A 711 -13.06 2.71 25.92
C ARG A 711 -11.54 2.83 26.00
N GLY A 712 -10.81 1.74 25.94
CA GLY A 712 -9.34 1.75 25.88
C GLY A 712 -8.86 2.48 24.63
N GLU A 713 -9.36 2.07 23.47
CA GLU A 713 -9.08 2.70 22.17
C GLU A 713 -9.43 4.20 22.16
N LEU A 714 -10.62 4.57 22.65
CA LEU A 714 -11.06 5.97 22.77
C LEU A 714 -10.31 6.81 23.84
N THR A 715 -9.47 6.19 24.68
CA THR A 715 -8.65 6.90 25.67
C THR A 715 -7.17 6.96 25.25
N ALA A 716 -6.77 6.18 24.24
CA ALA A 716 -5.44 6.20 23.64
C ALA A 716 -5.34 7.21 22.47
N LEU A 717 -6.50 7.57 21.88
CA LEU A 717 -6.71 8.69 20.95
C LEU A 717 -6.86 10.03 21.69
#